data_AF-A0A9E0E483-F1
#
_entry.id   AF-A0A9E0E483-F1
#
_cell.length_a   1.000
_cell.length_b   1.000
_cell.length_c   1.000
_cell.angle_alpha   90.00
_cell.angle_beta   90.00
_cell.angle_gamma   90.00
#
_symmetry.space_group_name_H-M   'P 1'
#
loop_
_entity.id
_entity.type
_entity.pdbx_description
1 polymer ?
#
loop_
_entity_poly.entity_id
_entity_poly.type
_entity_poly.pdbx_seq_one_letter_code
_entity_poly.pdbx_strand_id
1 'polypeptide(L)'
;MKAYLAQIDGWSGSTATSVYLASYDDESLCHLNGQTWLPAIARLPVLRYDFFDGDFSGQIVAPTGALAVQTEALGAFPALALHDARIRIWQGDLGAAWGGFAVLFDGRIETQPDIADGLAQLSIGVDDSWLDKPFLGTYAGTGGIEGGAEIKGAVKPRLFGAPRFADAVLIDAVNNVWQLSVGPINQVELAFDRLSRFGAPTGDHASLAALIAATIAPGSWATCLASGLVRFGAPGDGLLTFHARGDSGGTGGWVRKPGAIISRIAEIMGASAKVNAASLTALDSARPWNISLAVREQTTPRELILSIAQSVVATPVIDWLGQLHVHPVPVPESATPVGTLAADGSALPPVARVAQQPIAPPFWRVAQQAEVTQRVHADSEIATIDLATAGDVAAAQAAADAAQADADAALTTLTNIASDSLLTPDEKPRVIQDRDAIVAEQSGIDAQATAFSITTEKTTYDTAVSALTTYLATLTSPVLWSTLTGNTTIVGSTFRQKFLDVYAARQALLNKIAAEAAKRADWSLLNGVPYDEIFNSDDDVVLGLNPVFAAWSGSYPDGYVNWVGGAPTKETSIVRVGSNAVRMTASGSDRGIQIDAINFTSTPLPAGTFLSGAVDFYLAARTSGLPGILVRLYTNAARTTLVDTVVQPGATTGAWQRVPWTARVGAGQQIYGIRIYVMASWTAFPSGSFTGDAIFGDVRFGLFDATTDNKAVSIAADGTLSGAGGGAVTITGLGYSGDLNATRNVVTYSATAPSSPANGDLWVDTSGTFAVFKLRSGGAWVTGANALSAYNTLSGKPVALADINTTESSKLAGIAAGATVGAPSGTNVGSTPATTVESGANKGNAGLDSAGNVLGNKVDTTAVVVGALSGSNYVSIAGLVNTSTTYVTAATLTITPDSADSVFLVYLSITGYQRWTVGPLGYHVRVFNGPAALDFDLLTTPEVTNAYTTATTWMAEMHGLAAGVPVTLTLKFKKMAGTGDAVIDRGILGALELKRAA
;
A
#
# COMPACT_ATOMS: atom_id res chain seq x y z
N MET A 1 38.62 -41.57 -60.24
CA MET A 1 38.62 -40.17 -60.73
C MET A 1 37.16 -39.72 -60.77
N LYS A 2 36.82 -38.50 -60.31
CA LYS A 2 35.42 -38.04 -60.31
C LYS A 2 35.03 -37.56 -61.70
N ALA A 3 33.95 -38.11 -62.25
CA ALA A 3 33.39 -37.77 -63.55
C ALA A 3 32.10 -36.96 -63.39
N TYR A 4 31.87 -36.04 -64.33
CA TYR A 4 30.71 -35.17 -64.35
C TYR A 4 29.94 -35.32 -65.66
N LEU A 5 28.61 -35.33 -65.53
CA LEU A 5 27.68 -35.31 -66.64
C LEU A 5 26.78 -34.09 -66.50
N ALA A 6 26.46 -33.41 -67.59
CA ALA A 6 25.50 -32.30 -67.57
C ALA A 6 24.48 -32.43 -68.71
N GLN A 7 23.20 -32.29 -68.39
CA GLN A 7 22.10 -32.24 -69.35
C GLN A 7 21.56 -30.82 -69.38
N ILE A 8 21.48 -30.22 -70.56
CA ILE A 8 20.89 -28.89 -70.78
C ILE A 8 19.68 -29.06 -71.71
N ASP A 9 18.51 -28.62 -71.25
CA ASP A 9 17.26 -28.73 -72.00
C ASP A 9 16.94 -27.37 -72.67
N GLY A 10 17.65 -27.08 -73.77
CA GLY A 10 17.55 -25.82 -74.52
C GLY A 10 16.45 -25.80 -75.58
N TRP A 11 16.28 -24.65 -76.26
CA TRP A 11 15.25 -24.47 -77.28
C TRP A 11 15.81 -23.95 -78.60
N SER A 12 15.38 -24.53 -79.72
CA SER A 12 15.60 -23.95 -81.06
C SER A 12 14.23 -23.59 -81.65
N GLY A 13 13.90 -22.29 -81.67
CA GLY A 13 12.54 -21.85 -81.95
C GLY A 13 11.55 -22.42 -80.93
N SER A 14 10.53 -23.18 -81.39
CA SER A 14 9.54 -23.87 -80.54
C SER A 14 9.88 -25.34 -80.27
N THR A 15 11.07 -25.81 -80.64
CA THR A 15 11.48 -27.22 -80.45
C THR A 15 12.43 -27.33 -79.27
N ALA A 16 12.10 -28.17 -78.30
CA ALA A 16 12.98 -28.49 -77.18
C ALA A 16 14.08 -29.46 -77.64
N THR A 17 15.33 -29.13 -77.32
CA THR A 17 16.52 -29.89 -77.70
C THR A 17 17.41 -30.07 -76.47
N SER A 18 17.59 -31.32 -76.05
CA SER A 18 18.49 -31.67 -74.94
C SER A 18 19.91 -31.91 -75.42
N VAL A 19 20.88 -31.33 -74.72
CA VAL A 19 22.32 -31.54 -74.94
C VAL A 19 22.90 -32.27 -73.75
N TYR A 20 23.66 -33.33 -74.02
CA TYR A 20 24.28 -34.20 -73.02
C TYR A 20 25.80 -34.04 -73.08
N LEU A 21 26.39 -33.63 -71.96
CA LEU A 21 27.79 -33.24 -71.84
C LEU A 21 28.50 -34.13 -70.83
N ALA A 22 29.74 -34.52 -71.11
CA ALA A 22 30.62 -35.30 -70.24
C ALA A 22 31.95 -34.57 -69.97
N SER A 23 32.57 -34.87 -68.84
CA SER A 23 33.87 -34.31 -68.45
C SER A 23 35.10 -35.04 -68.99
N TYR A 24 34.92 -36.27 -69.48
CA TYR A 24 35.99 -37.10 -70.03
C TYR A 24 35.53 -37.77 -71.31
N ASP A 25 36.46 -37.96 -72.23
CA ASP A 25 36.28 -38.79 -73.42
C ASP A 25 36.58 -40.25 -73.07
N ASP A 26 35.59 -40.94 -72.49
CA ASP A 26 35.67 -42.34 -72.08
C ASP A 26 34.39 -43.07 -72.47
N GLU A 27 34.52 -44.23 -73.11
CA GLU A 27 33.37 -44.99 -73.65
C GLU A 27 32.35 -45.36 -72.56
N SER A 28 32.80 -45.66 -71.34
CA SER A 28 31.91 -46.01 -70.22
C SER A 28 31.10 -44.83 -69.70
N LEU A 29 31.57 -43.59 -69.92
CA LEU A 29 30.91 -42.35 -69.55
C LEU A 29 30.05 -41.81 -70.70
N CYS A 30 30.58 -41.80 -71.93
CA CYS A 30 29.96 -41.23 -73.12
C CYS A 30 28.70 -42.00 -73.60
N HIS A 31 28.50 -43.24 -73.16
CA HIS A 31 27.32 -44.06 -73.51
C HIS A 31 26.45 -44.45 -72.30
N LEU A 32 26.59 -43.72 -71.19
CA LEU A 32 25.90 -44.05 -69.95
C LEU A 32 24.37 -43.84 -70.04
N ASN A 33 23.60 -44.74 -69.42
CA ASN A 33 22.13 -44.69 -69.33
C ASN A 33 21.41 -44.63 -70.69
N GLY A 34 22.00 -45.20 -71.74
CA GLY A 34 21.41 -45.21 -73.08
C GLY A 34 21.36 -43.84 -73.77
N GLN A 35 22.09 -42.85 -73.24
CA GLN A 35 22.27 -41.53 -73.86
C GLN A 35 23.69 -41.41 -74.41
N THR A 36 23.87 -40.55 -75.40
CA THR A 36 25.20 -40.20 -75.93
C THR A 36 25.65 -38.88 -75.31
N TRP A 37 26.60 -38.95 -74.37
CA TRP A 37 27.19 -37.80 -73.69
C TRP A 37 28.46 -37.37 -74.43
N LEU A 38 28.52 -36.10 -74.82
CA LEU A 38 29.64 -35.54 -75.59
C LEU A 38 30.71 -34.98 -74.65
N PRO A 39 32.01 -35.32 -74.80
CA PRO A 39 33.08 -34.88 -73.91
C PRO A 39 33.45 -33.40 -74.14
N ALA A 40 32.53 -32.50 -73.78
CA ALA A 40 32.58 -31.08 -74.11
C ALA A 40 32.62 -30.16 -72.88
N ILE A 41 32.65 -30.69 -71.65
CA ILE A 41 32.82 -29.86 -70.45
C ILE A 41 34.28 -29.37 -70.39
N ALA A 42 34.53 -28.14 -70.84
CA ALA A 42 35.84 -27.51 -70.90
C ALA A 42 36.39 -27.16 -69.52
N ARG A 43 35.50 -26.75 -68.61
CA ARG A 43 35.81 -26.44 -67.22
C ARG A 43 34.77 -27.11 -66.34
N LEU A 44 35.25 -27.89 -65.36
CA LEU A 44 34.39 -28.58 -64.40
C LEU A 44 33.44 -27.59 -63.69
N PRO A 45 32.22 -28.02 -63.34
CA PRO A 45 31.27 -27.19 -62.63
C PRO A 45 31.85 -26.64 -61.32
N VAL A 46 31.72 -25.34 -61.12
CA VAL A 46 32.03 -24.65 -59.87
C VAL A 46 30.71 -24.22 -59.25
N LEU A 47 30.41 -24.73 -58.06
CA LEU A 47 29.20 -24.41 -57.29
C LEU A 47 29.57 -23.44 -56.16
N ARG A 48 28.84 -22.33 -56.03
CA ARG A 48 29.06 -21.27 -55.03
C ARG A 48 27.78 -20.93 -54.24
N TYR A 49 27.90 -20.91 -52.91
CA TYR A 49 26.82 -20.48 -52.03
C TYR A 49 27.34 -19.34 -51.16
N ASP A 50 26.85 -18.14 -51.40
CA ASP A 50 27.14 -16.97 -50.58
C ASP A 50 26.11 -16.83 -49.46
N PHE A 51 26.53 -17.04 -48.22
CA PHE A 51 25.69 -16.87 -47.02
C PHE A 51 25.71 -15.44 -46.46
N PHE A 52 26.41 -14.51 -47.12
CA PHE A 52 26.62 -13.15 -46.63
C PHE A 52 26.56 -12.14 -47.78
N ASP A 53 25.56 -11.27 -47.76
CA ASP A 53 25.30 -10.21 -48.76
C ASP A 53 25.86 -8.84 -48.33
N GLY A 54 26.41 -8.73 -47.12
CA GLY A 54 26.98 -7.50 -46.56
C GLY A 54 25.99 -6.59 -45.81
N ASP A 55 24.68 -6.83 -45.92
CA ASP A 55 23.64 -5.95 -45.36
C ASP A 55 23.04 -6.47 -44.04
N PHE A 56 23.47 -7.66 -43.58
CA PHE A 56 22.89 -8.34 -42.40
C PHE A 56 21.36 -8.51 -42.48
N SER A 57 20.81 -8.43 -43.69
CA SER A 57 19.37 -8.52 -43.98
C SER A 57 18.79 -9.89 -43.63
N GLY A 58 19.65 -10.91 -43.56
CA GLY A 58 19.28 -12.29 -43.25
C GLY A 58 18.42 -12.95 -44.33
N GLN A 59 18.48 -12.46 -45.57
CA GLN A 59 17.63 -12.96 -46.67
C GLN A 59 17.89 -14.42 -47.05
N ILE A 60 16.86 -15.06 -47.61
CA ILE A 60 16.99 -16.39 -48.23
C ILE A 60 17.76 -16.20 -49.54
N VAL A 61 18.96 -16.77 -49.64
CA VAL A 61 19.81 -16.71 -50.85
C VAL A 61 19.82 -18.07 -51.54
N ALA A 62 19.75 -18.04 -52.87
CA ALA A 62 19.85 -19.22 -53.71
C ALA A 62 21.31 -19.53 -54.11
N PRO A 63 21.73 -20.81 -54.12
CA PRO A 63 23.02 -21.20 -54.66
C PRO A 63 23.16 -20.93 -56.17
N THR A 64 24.36 -20.54 -56.58
CA THR A 64 24.73 -20.28 -57.99
C THR A 64 25.94 -21.11 -58.40
N GLY A 65 26.26 -21.13 -59.68
CA GLY A 65 27.42 -21.83 -60.19
C GLY A 65 27.82 -21.38 -61.59
N ALA A 66 28.93 -21.93 -62.06
CA ALA A 66 29.38 -21.72 -63.41
C ALA A 66 30.02 -22.99 -63.98
N LEU A 67 29.88 -23.20 -65.29
CA LEU A 67 30.65 -24.19 -66.03
C LEU A 67 31.00 -23.65 -67.43
N ALA A 68 32.05 -24.19 -68.05
CA ALA A 68 32.40 -23.83 -69.41
C ALA A 68 32.31 -25.04 -70.33
N VAL A 69 31.81 -24.83 -71.53
CA VAL A 69 31.55 -25.88 -72.52
C VAL A 69 32.25 -25.54 -73.83
N GLN A 70 32.94 -26.51 -74.43
CA GLN A 70 33.49 -26.37 -75.77
C GLN A 70 32.37 -26.54 -76.79
N THR A 71 32.16 -25.55 -77.65
CA THR A 71 31.05 -25.56 -78.61
C THR A 71 31.41 -26.22 -79.93
N GLU A 72 32.70 -26.40 -80.24
CA GLU A 72 33.18 -26.97 -81.51
C GLU A 72 32.65 -28.39 -81.75
N ALA A 73 32.59 -29.22 -80.71
CA ALA A 73 32.07 -30.59 -80.77
C ALA A 73 30.52 -30.66 -80.69
N LEU A 74 29.83 -29.53 -80.47
CA LEU A 74 28.41 -29.49 -80.14
C LEU A 74 27.50 -28.93 -81.24
N GLY A 75 28.01 -28.75 -82.46
CA GLY A 75 27.23 -28.46 -83.67
C GLY A 75 26.19 -27.34 -83.52
N ALA A 76 24.93 -27.72 -83.28
CA ALA A 76 23.79 -26.80 -83.17
C ALA A 76 23.70 -26.02 -81.83
N PHE A 77 24.61 -26.26 -80.88
CA PHE A 77 24.61 -25.61 -79.55
C PHE A 77 24.56 -24.07 -79.60
N PRO A 78 25.31 -23.37 -80.48
CA PRO A 78 25.24 -21.89 -80.58
C PRO A 78 23.88 -21.36 -81.02
N ALA A 79 23.03 -22.19 -81.65
CA ALA A 79 21.70 -21.81 -82.13
C ALA A 79 20.59 -22.06 -81.09
N LEU A 80 20.93 -22.57 -79.89
CA LEU A 80 19.96 -22.83 -78.83
C LEU A 80 19.74 -21.56 -77.97
N ALA A 81 18.48 -21.24 -77.71
CA ALA A 81 18.07 -20.41 -76.61
C ALA A 81 18.24 -21.21 -75.31
N LEU A 82 19.16 -20.73 -74.47
CA LEU A 82 19.58 -21.39 -73.24
C LEU A 82 19.24 -20.58 -72.00
N HIS A 83 18.91 -19.30 -72.11
CA HIS A 83 18.37 -18.54 -70.98
C HIS A 83 17.09 -19.21 -70.42
N ASP A 84 17.02 -19.38 -69.09
CA ASP A 84 15.98 -20.12 -68.36
C ASP A 84 15.85 -21.61 -68.72
N ALA A 85 16.73 -22.16 -69.57
CA ALA A 85 16.76 -23.59 -69.86
C ALA A 85 17.19 -24.38 -68.62
N ARG A 86 16.53 -25.52 -68.37
CA ARG A 86 16.87 -26.40 -67.26
C ARG A 86 18.24 -27.04 -67.48
N ILE A 87 19.05 -27.07 -66.43
CA ILE A 87 20.31 -27.79 -66.41
C ILE A 87 20.36 -28.73 -65.21
N ARG A 88 20.80 -29.97 -65.46
CA ARG A 88 21.07 -30.98 -64.43
C ARG A 88 22.50 -31.44 -64.54
N ILE A 89 23.18 -31.56 -63.40
CA ILE A 89 24.56 -31.99 -63.31
C ILE A 89 24.64 -33.21 -62.39
N TRP A 90 25.29 -34.27 -62.84
CA TRP A 90 25.55 -35.47 -62.07
C TRP A 90 27.04 -35.62 -61.78
N GLN A 91 27.37 -36.20 -60.63
CA GLN A 91 28.73 -36.57 -60.24
C GLN A 91 28.78 -38.06 -59.88
N GLY A 92 29.79 -38.75 -60.38
CA GLY A 92 30.06 -40.15 -60.07
C GLY A 92 31.55 -40.46 -60.14
N ASP A 93 31.92 -41.71 -59.86
CA ASP A 93 33.25 -42.21 -60.17
C ASP A 93 33.31 -42.66 -61.64
N LEU A 94 34.39 -42.33 -62.34
CA LEU A 94 34.63 -42.77 -63.71
C LEU A 94 34.58 -44.32 -63.78
N GLY A 95 33.79 -44.86 -64.70
CA GLY A 95 33.54 -46.31 -64.83
C GLY A 95 32.39 -46.86 -63.95
N ALA A 96 31.74 -46.05 -63.12
CA ALA A 96 30.56 -46.47 -62.36
C ALA A 96 29.31 -46.61 -63.26
N ALA A 97 28.41 -47.53 -62.91
CA ALA A 97 27.09 -47.61 -63.53
C ALA A 97 26.23 -46.38 -63.19
N TRP A 98 25.13 -46.13 -63.93
CA TRP A 98 24.24 -44.97 -63.73
C TRP A 98 23.79 -44.78 -62.27
N GLY A 99 23.50 -45.85 -61.54
CA GLY A 99 23.13 -45.78 -60.12
C GLY A 99 24.24 -45.27 -59.19
N GLY A 100 25.49 -45.20 -59.65
CA GLY A 100 26.63 -44.58 -58.95
C GLY A 100 26.81 -43.09 -59.25
N PHE A 101 25.97 -42.49 -60.12
CA PHE A 101 25.95 -41.06 -60.39
C PHE A 101 24.80 -40.39 -59.61
N ALA A 102 25.16 -39.46 -58.73
CA ALA A 102 24.20 -38.66 -57.98
C ALA A 102 23.96 -37.32 -58.66
N VAL A 103 22.73 -36.81 -58.62
CA VAL A 103 22.44 -35.43 -59.04
C VAL A 103 23.13 -34.50 -58.05
N LEU A 104 24.05 -33.69 -58.56
CA LEU A 104 24.77 -32.69 -57.80
C LEU A 104 24.07 -31.32 -57.85
N PHE A 105 23.46 -31.01 -59.00
CA PHE A 105 22.78 -29.73 -59.22
C PHE A 105 21.56 -29.90 -60.13
N ASP A 106 20.45 -29.24 -59.80
CA ASP A 106 19.27 -29.13 -60.64
C ASP A 106 18.75 -27.69 -60.60
N GLY A 107 18.79 -27.02 -61.73
CA GLY A 107 18.48 -25.60 -61.81
C GLY A 107 18.27 -25.12 -63.23
N ARG A 108 18.57 -23.85 -63.46
CA ARG A 108 18.42 -23.16 -64.74
C ARG A 108 19.69 -22.40 -65.10
N ILE A 109 19.84 -22.11 -66.39
CA ILE A 109 20.85 -21.19 -66.89
C ILE A 109 20.34 -19.76 -66.70
N GLU A 110 21.08 -18.94 -65.96
CA GLU A 110 20.64 -17.60 -65.56
C GLU A 110 20.62 -16.60 -66.71
N THR A 111 21.58 -16.70 -67.62
CA THR A 111 21.76 -15.77 -68.74
C THR A 111 22.12 -16.54 -70.00
N GLN A 112 21.69 -16.05 -71.17
CA GLN A 112 22.17 -16.60 -72.43
C GLN A 112 23.70 -16.55 -72.46
N PRO A 113 24.39 -17.69 -72.68
CA PRO A 113 25.84 -17.71 -72.63
C PRO A 113 26.43 -16.94 -73.80
N ASP A 114 27.44 -16.13 -73.52
CA ASP A 114 28.29 -15.57 -74.56
C ASP A 114 29.27 -16.65 -75.05
N ILE A 115 29.50 -16.70 -76.36
CA ILE A 115 30.37 -17.68 -76.99
C ILE A 115 31.55 -16.93 -77.60
N ALA A 116 32.72 -17.08 -76.98
CA ALA A 116 33.98 -16.50 -77.43
C ALA A 116 35.02 -17.61 -77.62
N ASP A 117 35.78 -17.56 -78.71
CA ASP A 117 36.87 -18.50 -79.01
C ASP A 117 36.47 -19.99 -78.89
N GLY A 118 35.24 -20.35 -79.31
CA GLY A 118 34.73 -21.73 -79.28
C GLY A 118 34.33 -22.24 -77.88
N LEU A 119 34.24 -21.35 -76.89
CA LEU A 119 33.91 -21.66 -75.50
C LEU A 119 32.66 -20.89 -75.05
N ALA A 120 31.66 -21.61 -74.57
CA ALA A 120 30.47 -21.03 -73.95
C ALA A 120 30.65 -20.97 -72.43
N GLN A 121 30.47 -19.79 -71.84
CA GLN A 121 30.45 -19.62 -70.38
C GLN A 121 29.00 -19.65 -69.88
N LEU A 122 28.65 -20.65 -69.08
CA LEU A 122 27.31 -20.80 -68.53
C LEU A 122 27.30 -20.40 -67.06
N SER A 123 26.48 -19.41 -66.73
CA SER A 123 26.07 -19.10 -65.35
C SER A 123 24.80 -19.89 -65.04
N ILE A 124 24.80 -20.60 -63.92
CA ILE A 124 23.70 -21.48 -63.50
C ILE A 124 23.22 -21.10 -62.10
N GLY A 125 21.93 -21.22 -61.86
CA GLY A 125 21.30 -20.93 -60.57
C GLY A 125 20.13 -21.87 -60.34
N VAL A 126 19.79 -22.13 -59.08
CA VAL A 126 18.59 -22.93 -58.79
C VAL A 126 17.33 -22.13 -59.11
N ASP A 127 16.25 -22.83 -59.47
CA ASP A 127 14.97 -22.17 -59.71
C ASP A 127 14.23 -21.94 -58.38
N ASP A 128 14.41 -20.72 -57.85
CA ASP A 128 13.78 -20.17 -56.65
C ASP A 128 12.69 -19.13 -56.98
N SER A 129 12.34 -18.97 -58.25
CA SER A 129 11.42 -17.93 -58.75
C SER A 129 10.04 -17.95 -58.08
N TRP A 130 9.62 -19.09 -57.53
CA TRP A 130 8.37 -19.22 -56.78
C TRP A 130 8.36 -18.43 -55.47
N LEU A 131 9.54 -18.17 -54.89
CA LEU A 131 9.70 -17.43 -53.64
C LEU A 131 9.43 -15.93 -53.81
N ASP A 132 9.56 -15.39 -55.03
CA ASP A 132 9.42 -13.95 -55.31
C ASP A 132 8.07 -13.60 -55.98
N LYS A 133 7.21 -14.59 -56.19
CA LYS A 133 5.86 -14.34 -56.72
C LYS A 133 4.98 -13.69 -55.66
N PRO A 134 4.00 -12.84 -56.04
CA PRO A 134 3.01 -12.32 -55.11
C PRO A 134 2.26 -13.46 -54.41
N PHE A 135 2.24 -13.46 -53.08
CA PHE A 135 1.63 -14.54 -52.29
C PHE A 135 0.10 -14.42 -52.24
N LEU A 136 -0.43 -13.20 -52.10
CA LEU A 136 -1.87 -12.97 -52.00
C LEU A 136 -2.47 -12.62 -53.36
N GLY A 137 -3.62 -13.22 -53.67
CA GLY A 137 -4.46 -12.79 -54.80
C GLY A 137 -5.18 -11.48 -54.49
N THR A 138 -5.68 -10.81 -55.52
CA THR A 138 -6.50 -9.59 -55.40
C THR A 138 -7.95 -9.84 -55.75
N TYR A 139 -8.86 -8.99 -55.26
CA TYR A 139 -10.28 -9.01 -55.63
C TYR A 139 -10.48 -8.50 -57.06
N ALA A 140 -11.22 -9.26 -57.87
CA ALA A 140 -11.52 -8.87 -59.25
C ALA A 140 -12.57 -7.75 -59.35
N GLY A 141 -13.39 -7.55 -58.31
CA GLY A 141 -14.46 -6.54 -58.25
C GLY A 141 -15.67 -6.85 -59.14
N THR A 142 -15.93 -8.14 -59.42
CA THR A 142 -16.99 -8.60 -60.33
C THR A 142 -18.30 -9.00 -59.62
N GLY A 143 -18.39 -8.79 -58.31
CA GLY A 143 -19.49 -9.21 -57.45
C GLY A 143 -19.29 -10.59 -56.81
N GLY A 144 -20.15 -10.94 -55.84
CA GLY A 144 -20.08 -12.21 -55.12
C GLY A 144 -18.83 -12.32 -54.25
N ILE A 145 -18.11 -13.45 -54.34
CA ILE A 145 -16.87 -13.66 -53.56
C ILE A 145 -15.72 -12.74 -53.99
N GLU A 146 -15.82 -12.15 -55.19
CA GLU A 146 -14.84 -11.20 -55.71
C GLU A 146 -15.12 -9.75 -55.29
N GLY A 147 -16.17 -9.53 -54.50
CA GLY A 147 -16.62 -8.23 -54.03
C GLY A 147 -17.07 -7.27 -55.13
N GLY A 148 -17.62 -6.12 -54.75
CA GLY A 148 -18.02 -5.09 -55.71
C GLY A 148 -16.82 -4.35 -56.31
N ALA A 149 -17.11 -3.43 -57.24
CA ALA A 149 -16.08 -2.68 -57.95
C ALA A 149 -15.22 -1.80 -57.01
N GLU A 150 -15.73 -1.46 -55.83
CA GLU A 150 -15.09 -0.63 -54.80
C GLU A 150 -13.86 -1.27 -54.15
N ILE A 151 -13.78 -2.61 -54.10
CA ILE A 151 -12.59 -3.31 -53.57
C ILE A 151 -11.70 -3.90 -54.66
N LYS A 152 -11.94 -3.57 -55.94
CA LYS A 152 -11.15 -4.10 -57.05
C LYS A 152 -9.65 -3.78 -56.86
N GLY A 153 -8.82 -4.82 -56.93
CA GLY A 153 -7.37 -4.70 -56.76
C GLY A 153 -6.90 -4.71 -55.30
N ALA A 154 -7.80 -4.65 -54.32
CA ALA A 154 -7.44 -4.91 -52.93
C ALA A 154 -6.98 -6.37 -52.75
N VAL A 155 -6.05 -6.60 -51.83
CA VAL A 155 -5.51 -7.93 -51.54
C VAL A 155 -6.47 -8.74 -50.69
N LYS A 156 -6.58 -10.04 -51.00
CA LYS A 156 -7.39 -10.98 -50.23
C LYS A 156 -6.62 -11.43 -48.99
N PRO A 157 -7.14 -11.21 -47.76
CA PRO A 157 -6.43 -11.59 -46.56
C PRO A 157 -6.30 -13.12 -46.46
N ARG A 158 -5.23 -13.61 -45.84
CA ARG A 158 -5.09 -15.03 -45.49
C ARG A 158 -4.61 -15.18 -44.04
N LEU A 159 -5.34 -16.00 -43.28
CA LEU A 159 -5.05 -16.26 -41.87
C LEU A 159 -4.36 -17.61 -41.70
N PHE A 160 -3.35 -17.71 -40.84
CA PHE A 160 -2.71 -18.95 -40.40
C PHE A 160 -2.73 -19.03 -38.87
N GLY A 161 -2.79 -20.24 -38.29
CA GLY A 161 -2.83 -20.38 -36.84
C GLY A 161 -4.15 -19.95 -36.22
N ALA A 162 -4.10 -19.20 -35.11
CA ALA A 162 -5.28 -18.66 -34.40
C ALA A 162 -5.19 -17.13 -34.19
N PRO A 163 -5.24 -16.29 -35.23
CA PRO A 163 -5.10 -14.84 -35.06
C PRO A 163 -6.23 -14.24 -34.22
N ARG A 164 -5.87 -13.33 -33.30
CA ARG A 164 -6.82 -12.62 -32.41
C ARG A 164 -7.04 -11.18 -32.87
N PHE A 165 -8.26 -10.69 -32.68
CA PHE A 165 -8.76 -9.41 -33.17
C PHE A 165 -8.42 -9.16 -34.64
N ALA A 166 -8.58 -10.19 -35.48
CA ALA A 166 -8.38 -10.07 -36.90
C ALA A 166 -9.53 -9.28 -37.53
N ASP A 167 -9.26 -8.28 -38.36
CA ASP A 167 -10.28 -7.61 -39.17
C ASP A 167 -10.66 -8.46 -40.40
N ALA A 168 -11.71 -8.03 -41.10
CA ALA A 168 -12.24 -8.68 -42.29
C ALA A 168 -12.51 -7.66 -43.39
N VAL A 169 -12.55 -8.10 -44.64
CA VAL A 169 -12.88 -7.24 -45.79
C VAL A 169 -14.36 -7.39 -46.12
N LEU A 170 -15.10 -6.28 -46.20
CA LEU A 170 -16.49 -6.29 -46.64
C LEU A 170 -16.56 -6.60 -48.14
N ILE A 171 -17.18 -7.71 -48.52
CA ILE A 171 -17.31 -8.14 -49.93
C ILE A 171 -18.72 -7.91 -50.48
N ASP A 172 -19.74 -7.89 -49.61
CA ASP A 172 -21.12 -7.64 -49.99
C ASP A 172 -21.79 -6.76 -48.93
N ALA A 173 -21.85 -5.46 -49.22
CA ALA A 173 -22.48 -4.46 -48.36
C ALA A 173 -24.02 -4.60 -48.27
N VAL A 174 -24.66 -5.24 -49.26
CA VAL A 174 -26.12 -5.44 -49.26
C VAL A 174 -26.50 -6.55 -48.28
N ASN A 175 -25.71 -7.63 -48.26
CA ASN A 175 -25.98 -8.79 -47.41
C ASN A 175 -25.14 -8.84 -46.12
N ASN A 176 -24.28 -7.84 -45.86
CA ASN A 176 -23.34 -7.76 -44.74
C ASN A 176 -22.38 -8.96 -44.67
N VAL A 177 -21.80 -9.35 -45.80
CA VAL A 177 -20.86 -10.46 -45.89
C VAL A 177 -19.43 -9.96 -45.90
N TRP A 178 -18.62 -10.52 -45.01
CA TRP A 178 -17.21 -10.17 -44.83
C TRP A 178 -16.33 -11.39 -45.06
N GLN A 179 -15.19 -11.19 -45.71
CA GLN A 179 -14.16 -12.21 -45.90
C GLN A 179 -13.02 -12.02 -44.89
N LEU A 180 -12.82 -13.03 -44.05
CA LEU A 180 -11.74 -13.11 -43.08
C LEU A 180 -10.44 -13.65 -43.68
N SER A 181 -10.56 -14.67 -44.51
CA SER A 181 -9.43 -15.36 -45.13
C SER A 181 -9.87 -15.92 -46.48
N VAL A 182 -8.96 -15.92 -47.46
CA VAL A 182 -9.21 -16.61 -48.73
C VAL A 182 -9.09 -18.13 -48.55
N GLY A 183 -10.15 -18.84 -48.92
CA GLY A 183 -10.24 -20.30 -48.85
C GLY A 183 -10.71 -20.84 -47.49
N PRO A 184 -10.64 -22.17 -47.29
CA PRO A 184 -11.17 -22.81 -46.08
C PRO A 184 -10.42 -22.39 -44.81
N ILE A 185 -11.18 -22.06 -43.77
CA ILE A 185 -10.69 -21.81 -42.40
C ILE A 185 -11.26 -22.85 -41.43
N ASN A 186 -10.56 -23.11 -40.33
CA ASN A 186 -10.99 -24.15 -39.40
C ASN A 186 -12.21 -23.75 -38.56
N GLN A 187 -12.26 -22.51 -38.05
CA GLN A 187 -13.33 -22.02 -37.19
C GLN A 187 -13.27 -20.49 -37.05
N VAL A 188 -14.41 -19.83 -36.83
CA VAL A 188 -14.46 -18.49 -36.24
C VAL A 188 -14.96 -18.64 -34.80
N GLU A 189 -14.11 -18.34 -33.83
CA GLU A 189 -14.39 -18.54 -32.41
C GLU A 189 -15.25 -17.42 -31.85
N LEU A 190 -14.91 -16.17 -32.19
CA LEU A 190 -15.56 -14.97 -31.67
C LEU A 190 -15.67 -13.90 -32.75
N ALA A 191 -16.75 -13.15 -32.70
CA ALA A 191 -16.95 -11.92 -33.45
C ALA A 191 -17.19 -10.75 -32.48
N PHE A 192 -16.67 -9.59 -32.82
CA PHE A 192 -16.79 -8.36 -32.06
C PHE A 192 -17.25 -7.22 -32.97
N ASP A 193 -18.13 -6.36 -32.46
CA ASP A 193 -18.39 -5.04 -33.03
C ASP A 193 -18.04 -4.00 -31.96
N ARG A 194 -17.11 -3.10 -32.28
CA ARG A 194 -16.55 -2.14 -31.33
C ARG A 194 -16.02 -2.79 -30.03
N LEU A 195 -15.35 -3.95 -30.13
CA LEU A 195 -14.96 -4.82 -28.99
C LEU A 195 -16.11 -5.36 -28.12
N SER A 196 -17.37 -5.11 -28.48
CA SER A 196 -18.52 -5.79 -27.88
C SER A 196 -18.70 -7.16 -28.53
N ARG A 197 -18.72 -8.21 -27.71
CA ARG A 197 -18.72 -9.61 -28.16
C ARG A 197 -20.14 -10.05 -28.56
N PHE A 198 -20.27 -10.63 -29.75
CA PHE A 198 -21.49 -11.33 -30.15
C PHE A 198 -21.62 -12.70 -29.47
N GLY A 199 -22.85 -13.24 -29.48
CA GLY A 199 -23.11 -14.64 -29.13
C GLY A 199 -22.44 -15.64 -30.09
N ALA A 200 -22.66 -16.94 -29.86
CA ALA A 200 -22.19 -17.97 -30.78
C ALA A 200 -22.81 -17.82 -32.19
N PRO A 201 -22.13 -18.24 -33.27
CA PRO A 201 -22.69 -18.16 -34.61
C PRO A 201 -23.94 -19.05 -34.72
N THR A 202 -24.92 -18.62 -35.51
CA THR A 202 -26.18 -19.35 -35.73
C THR A 202 -25.98 -20.66 -36.50
N GLY A 203 -24.86 -20.80 -37.21
CA GLY A 203 -24.48 -22.00 -37.93
C GLY A 203 -23.38 -21.74 -38.97
N ASP A 204 -22.86 -22.83 -39.53
CA ASP A 204 -21.95 -22.81 -40.69
C ASP A 204 -22.70 -23.22 -41.97
N HIS A 205 -22.37 -22.56 -43.08
CA HIS A 205 -23.00 -22.76 -44.37
C HIS A 205 -21.97 -23.21 -45.42
N ALA A 206 -22.36 -24.13 -46.30
CA ALA A 206 -21.44 -24.77 -47.25
C ALA A 206 -20.94 -23.85 -48.38
N SER A 207 -21.60 -22.72 -48.64
CA SER A 207 -21.24 -21.80 -49.73
C SER A 207 -21.72 -20.37 -49.46
N LEU A 208 -21.17 -19.40 -50.20
CA LEU A 208 -21.65 -18.01 -50.17
C LEU A 208 -23.14 -17.92 -50.49
N ALA A 209 -23.64 -18.67 -51.47
CA ALA A 209 -25.05 -18.67 -51.84
C ALA A 209 -25.95 -19.18 -50.70
N ALA A 210 -25.53 -20.26 -50.01
CA ALA A 210 -26.25 -20.77 -48.84
C ALA A 210 -26.21 -19.79 -47.66
N LEU A 211 -25.08 -19.10 -47.47
CA LEU A 211 -24.90 -18.08 -46.43
C LEU A 211 -25.80 -16.86 -46.69
N ILE A 212 -25.95 -16.41 -47.94
CA ILE A 212 -26.84 -15.31 -48.33
C ILE A 212 -28.33 -15.69 -48.20
N ALA A 213 -28.68 -16.95 -48.53
CA ALA A 213 -30.05 -17.42 -48.40
C ALA A 213 -30.50 -17.64 -46.94
N ALA A 214 -29.56 -17.75 -45.99
CA ALA A 214 -29.86 -17.95 -44.58
C ALA A 214 -30.60 -16.76 -43.97
N THR A 215 -31.60 -17.03 -43.12
CA THR A 215 -32.28 -16.00 -42.32
C THR A 215 -31.50 -15.77 -41.03
N ILE A 216 -30.79 -14.65 -40.95
CA ILE A 216 -29.99 -14.27 -39.78
C ILE A 216 -30.64 -13.04 -39.14
N ALA A 217 -31.10 -13.16 -37.90
CA ALA A 217 -31.73 -12.06 -37.19
C ALA A 217 -30.71 -10.94 -36.86
N PRO A 218 -31.13 -9.66 -36.78
CA PRO A 218 -30.29 -8.58 -36.28
C PRO A 218 -29.67 -8.93 -34.91
N GLY A 219 -28.39 -8.62 -34.72
CA GLY A 219 -27.63 -9.02 -33.52
C GLY A 219 -27.11 -10.47 -33.52
N SER A 220 -27.34 -11.23 -34.59
CA SER A 220 -26.78 -12.58 -34.81
C SER A 220 -25.86 -12.61 -36.04
N TRP A 221 -25.04 -13.65 -36.13
CA TRP A 221 -24.09 -13.85 -37.23
C TRP A 221 -23.92 -15.33 -37.56
N ALA A 222 -23.50 -15.63 -38.79
CA ALA A 222 -23.26 -16.99 -39.29
C ALA A 222 -21.94 -17.05 -40.09
N THR A 223 -21.44 -18.26 -40.36
CA THR A 223 -20.17 -18.47 -41.07
C THR A 223 -20.35 -19.26 -42.36
N CYS A 224 -19.38 -19.13 -43.27
CA CYS A 224 -19.07 -20.12 -44.31
C CYS A 224 -17.58 -20.43 -44.20
N LEU A 225 -17.25 -21.43 -43.39
CA LEU A 225 -15.87 -21.82 -43.10
C LEU A 225 -15.13 -22.29 -44.35
N ALA A 226 -15.83 -22.93 -45.29
CA ALA A 226 -15.27 -23.39 -46.56
C ALA A 226 -14.70 -22.26 -47.45
N SER A 227 -15.16 -21.02 -47.26
CA SER A 227 -14.70 -19.84 -48.03
C SER A 227 -14.14 -18.72 -47.15
N GLY A 228 -14.00 -18.95 -45.84
CA GLY A 228 -13.49 -17.98 -44.89
C GLY A 228 -14.37 -16.75 -44.72
N LEU A 229 -15.70 -16.92 -44.75
CA LEU A 229 -16.67 -15.82 -44.72
C LEU A 229 -17.47 -15.79 -43.42
N VAL A 230 -17.92 -14.58 -43.08
CA VAL A 230 -18.89 -14.32 -41.99
C VAL A 230 -19.99 -13.39 -42.51
N ARG A 231 -21.22 -13.59 -42.02
CA ARG A 231 -22.36 -12.73 -42.36
C ARG A 231 -23.10 -12.30 -41.11
N PHE A 232 -23.44 -11.02 -41.03
CA PHE A 232 -24.21 -10.45 -39.92
C PHE A 232 -25.65 -10.18 -40.34
N GLY A 233 -26.59 -10.35 -39.40
CA GLY A 233 -28.02 -10.07 -39.64
C GLY A 233 -28.38 -8.60 -39.77
N ALA A 234 -27.43 -7.69 -39.48
CA ALA A 234 -27.52 -6.25 -39.69
C ALA A 234 -26.11 -5.69 -39.99
N PRO A 235 -25.99 -4.49 -40.59
CA PRO A 235 -24.72 -3.80 -40.72
C PRO A 235 -24.06 -3.58 -39.35
N GLY A 236 -22.73 -3.67 -39.29
CA GLY A 236 -21.97 -3.34 -38.07
C GLY A 236 -21.97 -1.83 -37.81
N ASP A 237 -21.96 -1.44 -36.54
CA ASP A 237 -21.96 -0.03 -36.10
C ASP A 237 -20.54 0.55 -36.03
N GLY A 238 -19.53 -0.30 -35.85
CA GLY A 238 -18.12 0.07 -35.94
C GLY A 238 -17.27 -0.98 -36.64
N LEU A 239 -15.99 -1.03 -36.25
CA LEU A 239 -15.07 -1.99 -36.80
C LEU A 239 -15.38 -3.40 -36.28
N LEU A 240 -15.61 -4.32 -37.22
CA LEU A 240 -15.75 -5.74 -36.90
C LEU A 240 -14.38 -6.41 -36.77
N THR A 241 -14.15 -7.10 -35.66
CA THR A 241 -12.95 -7.92 -35.44
C THR A 241 -13.29 -9.31 -34.93
N PHE A 242 -12.37 -10.26 -35.14
CA PHE A 242 -12.67 -11.69 -35.01
C PHE A 242 -11.51 -12.46 -34.37
N HIS A 243 -11.86 -13.48 -33.58
CA HIS A 243 -10.92 -14.55 -33.24
C HIS A 243 -11.23 -15.71 -34.17
N ALA A 244 -10.27 -16.09 -34.99
CA ALA A 244 -10.46 -17.15 -35.97
C ALA A 244 -9.28 -18.11 -35.96
N ARG A 245 -9.57 -19.37 -36.27
CA ARG A 245 -8.59 -20.39 -36.61
C ARG A 245 -8.46 -20.38 -38.13
N GLY A 246 -7.27 -20.03 -38.61
CA GLY A 246 -6.98 -19.76 -40.01
C GLY A 246 -7.02 -20.98 -40.93
N ASP A 247 -6.18 -20.95 -41.96
CA ASP A 247 -6.19 -21.87 -43.10
C ASP A 247 -6.25 -23.34 -42.68
N SER A 248 -7.23 -24.04 -43.23
CA SER A 248 -7.42 -25.48 -43.09
C SER A 248 -7.61 -26.18 -44.44
N GLY A 249 -7.22 -25.53 -45.54
CA GLY A 249 -7.47 -26.00 -46.89
C GLY A 249 -6.42 -26.97 -47.43
N GLY A 250 -5.33 -27.19 -46.70
CA GLY A 250 -4.24 -28.10 -47.08
C GLY A 250 -4.50 -29.55 -46.65
N THR A 251 -3.66 -30.47 -47.13
CA THR A 251 -3.74 -31.90 -46.79
C THR A 251 -3.52 -32.19 -45.30
N GLY A 252 -2.81 -31.29 -44.60
CA GLY A 252 -2.60 -31.34 -43.15
C GLY A 252 -3.73 -30.73 -42.30
N GLY A 253 -4.82 -30.27 -42.91
CA GLY A 253 -5.91 -29.58 -42.21
C GLY A 253 -5.45 -28.23 -41.63
N TRP A 254 -5.86 -27.92 -40.39
CA TRP A 254 -5.54 -26.66 -39.73
C TRP A 254 -4.07 -26.55 -39.35
N VAL A 255 -3.34 -25.61 -39.98
CA VAL A 255 -1.89 -25.44 -39.77
C VAL A 255 -1.58 -24.37 -38.73
N ARG A 256 -0.68 -24.69 -37.79
CA ARG A 256 -0.23 -23.78 -36.72
C ARG A 256 1.27 -23.79 -36.44
N LYS A 257 1.96 -24.88 -36.77
CA LYS A 257 3.40 -25.01 -36.50
C LYS A 257 4.20 -24.39 -37.66
N PRO A 258 5.41 -23.86 -37.40
CA PRO A 258 6.21 -23.15 -38.41
C PRO A 258 6.43 -23.96 -39.69
N GLY A 259 6.87 -25.22 -39.59
CA GLY A 259 7.08 -26.12 -40.71
C GLY A 259 5.78 -26.43 -41.45
N ALA A 260 4.70 -26.74 -40.73
CA ALA A 260 3.38 -26.93 -41.34
C ALA A 260 2.88 -25.69 -42.11
N ILE A 261 3.10 -24.48 -41.58
CA ILE A 261 2.73 -23.22 -42.26
C ILE A 261 3.60 -23.00 -43.51
N ILE A 262 4.92 -23.23 -43.43
CA ILE A 262 5.83 -23.10 -44.59
C ILE A 262 5.45 -24.10 -45.69
N SER A 263 5.15 -25.35 -45.33
CA SER A 263 4.65 -26.36 -46.27
C SER A 263 3.36 -25.88 -46.93
N ARG A 264 2.46 -25.27 -46.16
CA ARG A 264 1.19 -24.75 -46.68
C ARG A 264 1.39 -23.56 -47.63
N ILE A 265 2.33 -22.67 -47.35
CA ILE A 265 2.70 -21.58 -48.27
C ILE A 265 3.17 -22.17 -49.61
N ALA A 266 4.04 -23.18 -49.58
CA ALA A 266 4.51 -23.84 -50.80
C ALA A 266 3.39 -24.54 -51.57
N GLU A 267 2.45 -25.20 -50.89
CA GLU A 267 1.24 -25.77 -51.53
C GLU A 267 0.42 -24.70 -52.27
N ILE A 268 0.17 -23.56 -51.62
CA ILE A 268 -0.58 -22.44 -52.22
C ILE A 268 0.11 -21.91 -53.48
N MET A 269 1.45 -21.87 -53.48
CA MET A 269 2.26 -21.42 -54.61
C MET A 269 2.48 -22.49 -55.68
N GLY A 270 1.97 -23.73 -55.49
CA GLY A 270 2.21 -24.85 -56.39
C GLY A 270 3.66 -25.36 -56.38
N ALA A 271 4.40 -25.10 -55.30
CA ALA A 271 5.83 -25.36 -55.15
C ALA A 271 6.17 -26.45 -54.12
N SER A 272 5.23 -27.34 -53.77
CA SER A 272 5.45 -28.39 -52.75
C SER A 272 6.67 -29.27 -53.01
N ALA A 273 7.01 -29.55 -54.28
CA ALA A 273 8.19 -30.33 -54.65
C ALA A 273 9.53 -29.59 -54.41
N LYS A 274 9.48 -28.26 -54.31
CA LYS A 274 10.62 -27.37 -54.05
C LYS A 274 10.89 -27.17 -52.55
N VAL A 275 10.25 -27.95 -51.69
CA VAL A 275 10.43 -27.86 -50.24
C VAL A 275 10.71 -29.26 -49.68
N ASN A 276 11.67 -29.34 -48.78
CA ASN A 276 12.03 -30.60 -48.14
C ASN A 276 11.12 -30.87 -46.92
N ALA A 277 10.13 -31.75 -47.10
CA ALA A 277 9.15 -32.08 -46.06
C ALA A 277 9.77 -32.66 -44.77
N ALA A 278 10.88 -33.38 -44.87
CA ALA A 278 11.58 -33.94 -43.71
C ALA A 278 12.20 -32.82 -42.85
N SER A 279 12.81 -31.81 -43.48
CA SER A 279 13.37 -30.64 -42.77
C SER A 279 12.27 -29.86 -42.02
N LEU A 280 11.11 -29.67 -42.63
CA LEU A 280 9.98 -28.97 -42.01
C LEU A 280 9.34 -29.77 -40.86
N THR A 281 9.25 -31.10 -41.00
CA THR A 281 8.78 -31.98 -39.92
C THR A 281 9.77 -31.98 -38.75
N ALA A 282 11.08 -31.96 -39.05
CA ALA A 282 12.12 -31.84 -38.04
C ALA A 282 12.07 -30.48 -37.33
N LEU A 283 11.81 -29.38 -38.07
CA LEU A 283 11.58 -28.06 -37.50
C LEU A 283 10.39 -28.07 -36.52
N ASP A 284 9.26 -28.63 -36.92
CA ASP A 284 8.06 -28.72 -36.08
C ASP A 284 8.24 -29.60 -34.84
N SER A 285 9.14 -30.58 -34.92
CA SER A 285 9.52 -31.44 -33.80
C SER A 285 10.46 -30.71 -32.83
N ALA A 286 11.42 -29.95 -33.36
CA ALA A 286 12.38 -29.17 -32.58
C ALA A 286 11.79 -27.87 -32.01
N ARG A 287 10.77 -27.32 -32.66
CA ARG A 287 10.11 -26.04 -32.34
C ARG A 287 8.59 -26.23 -32.42
N PRO A 288 7.97 -27.00 -31.51
CA PRO A 288 6.54 -27.29 -31.51
C PRO A 288 5.70 -26.11 -31.01
N TRP A 289 6.04 -24.90 -31.46
CA TRP A 289 5.42 -23.65 -31.03
C TRP A 289 4.37 -23.24 -32.05
N ASN A 290 3.17 -22.94 -31.56
CA ASN A 290 2.09 -22.48 -32.41
C ASN A 290 2.31 -21.01 -32.78
N ILE A 291 2.21 -20.70 -34.06
CA ILE A 291 2.30 -19.35 -34.62
C ILE A 291 0.93 -18.96 -35.16
N SER A 292 0.58 -17.68 -35.03
CA SER A 292 -0.65 -17.11 -35.59
C SER A 292 -0.30 -15.89 -36.43
N LEU A 293 -0.74 -15.87 -37.69
CA LEU A 293 -0.41 -14.83 -38.66
C LEU A 293 -1.67 -14.38 -39.39
N ALA A 294 -1.87 -13.07 -39.53
CA ALA A 294 -2.85 -12.51 -40.44
C ALA A 294 -2.10 -11.77 -41.57
N VAL A 295 -1.98 -12.40 -42.74
CA VAL A 295 -1.30 -11.82 -43.89
C VAL A 295 -2.33 -11.02 -44.69
N ARG A 296 -2.19 -9.69 -44.67
CA ARG A 296 -3.17 -8.75 -45.23
C ARG A 296 -2.61 -7.78 -46.23
N GLU A 297 -1.30 -7.62 -46.25
CA GLU A 297 -0.59 -6.83 -47.24
C GLU A 297 0.08 -7.77 -48.22
N GLN A 298 0.31 -7.29 -49.44
CA GLN A 298 1.02 -8.10 -50.41
C GLN A 298 2.43 -8.38 -49.90
N THR A 299 2.84 -9.64 -49.98
CA THR A 299 4.18 -10.10 -49.61
C THR A 299 4.60 -11.21 -50.56
N THR A 300 5.85 -11.61 -50.49
CA THR A 300 6.37 -12.76 -51.22
C THR A 300 6.50 -13.96 -50.27
N PRO A 301 6.43 -15.21 -50.78
CA PRO A 301 6.78 -16.38 -49.97
C PRO A 301 8.17 -16.28 -49.33
N ARG A 302 9.14 -15.63 -49.99
CA ARG A 302 10.50 -15.41 -49.45
C ARG A 302 10.45 -14.68 -48.11
N GLU A 303 9.82 -13.51 -48.10
CA GLU A 303 9.71 -12.66 -46.91
C GLU A 303 8.90 -13.35 -45.80
N LEU A 304 7.77 -13.95 -46.17
CA LEU A 304 6.88 -14.60 -45.21
C LEU A 304 7.56 -15.81 -44.56
N ILE A 305 8.20 -16.69 -45.34
CA ILE A 305 8.93 -17.86 -44.82
C ILE A 305 10.10 -17.41 -43.94
N LEU A 306 10.83 -16.38 -44.36
CA LEU A 306 11.94 -15.83 -43.57
C LEU A 306 11.45 -15.31 -42.21
N SER A 307 10.36 -14.55 -42.20
CA SER A 307 9.78 -14.02 -40.96
C SER A 307 9.34 -15.15 -40.01
N ILE A 308 8.75 -16.23 -40.54
CA ILE A 308 8.35 -17.41 -39.78
C ILE A 308 9.59 -18.10 -39.19
N ALA A 309 10.61 -18.35 -40.00
CA ALA A 309 11.82 -19.04 -39.56
C ALA A 309 12.57 -18.24 -38.48
N GLN A 310 12.71 -16.92 -38.66
CA GLN A 310 13.32 -16.03 -37.68
C GLN A 310 12.56 -16.01 -36.35
N SER A 311 11.22 -16.05 -36.38
CA SER A 311 10.38 -16.08 -35.17
C SER A 311 10.64 -17.30 -34.26
N VAL A 312 11.17 -18.39 -34.83
CA VAL A 312 11.48 -19.63 -34.10
C VAL A 312 12.98 -19.94 -34.04
N VAL A 313 13.81 -18.93 -34.37
CA VAL A 313 15.29 -19.03 -34.41
C VAL A 313 15.72 -20.20 -35.30
N ALA A 314 15.25 -20.18 -36.54
CA ALA A 314 15.59 -21.13 -37.58
C ALA A 314 16.11 -20.41 -38.83
N THR A 315 16.93 -21.11 -39.60
CA THR A 315 17.54 -20.59 -40.84
C THR A 315 16.98 -21.36 -42.04
N PRO A 316 16.29 -20.67 -42.96
CA PRO A 316 15.92 -21.22 -44.27
C PRO A 316 17.15 -21.26 -45.19
N VAL A 317 17.35 -22.37 -45.91
CA VAL A 317 18.48 -22.60 -46.82
C VAL A 317 17.95 -23.33 -48.06
N ILE A 318 18.40 -22.96 -49.25
CA ILE A 318 18.06 -23.66 -50.50
C ILE A 318 19.24 -24.54 -50.87
N ASP A 319 19.00 -25.84 -51.09
CA ASP A 319 20.06 -26.75 -51.52
C ASP A 319 20.35 -26.64 -53.03
N TRP A 320 21.39 -27.36 -53.48
CA TRP A 320 21.79 -27.41 -54.89
C TRP A 320 20.77 -28.07 -55.83
N LEU A 321 19.74 -28.72 -55.27
CA LEU A 321 18.64 -29.33 -56.01
C LEU A 321 17.43 -28.38 -56.11
N GLY A 322 17.56 -27.15 -55.57
CA GLY A 322 16.49 -26.16 -55.53
C GLY A 322 15.40 -26.48 -54.52
N GLN A 323 15.68 -27.31 -53.51
CA GLN A 323 14.76 -27.57 -52.41
C GLN A 323 15.06 -26.64 -51.23
N LEU A 324 14.03 -25.98 -50.72
CA LEU A 324 14.08 -25.22 -49.49
C LEU A 324 14.07 -26.16 -48.28
N HIS A 325 15.08 -26.02 -47.43
CA HIS A 325 15.18 -26.61 -46.11
C HIS A 325 15.09 -25.52 -45.05
N VAL A 326 14.57 -25.85 -43.87
CA VAL A 326 14.57 -24.92 -42.74
C VAL A 326 15.07 -25.63 -41.51
N HIS A 327 16.17 -25.14 -40.95
CA HIS A 327 16.85 -25.78 -39.83
C HIS A 327 16.85 -24.89 -38.58
N PRO A 328 16.46 -25.41 -37.42
CA PRO A 328 16.56 -24.66 -36.17
C PRO A 328 18.03 -24.42 -35.83
N VAL A 329 18.37 -23.21 -35.41
CA VAL A 329 19.73 -22.92 -34.91
C VAL A 329 19.83 -23.49 -33.50
N PRO A 330 20.74 -24.46 -33.25
CA PRO A 330 20.90 -25.03 -31.92
C PRO A 330 21.67 -24.07 -31.01
N VAL A 331 21.41 -24.16 -29.71
CA VAL A 331 22.23 -23.47 -28.70
C VAL A 331 23.59 -24.18 -28.66
N PRO A 332 24.74 -23.48 -28.72
CA PRO A 332 26.05 -24.13 -28.83
C PRO A 332 26.33 -25.18 -27.75
N GLU A 333 25.78 -24.98 -26.55
CA GLU A 333 25.97 -25.86 -25.38
C GLU A 333 25.15 -27.17 -25.46
N SER A 334 24.11 -27.21 -26.29
CA SER A 334 23.26 -28.39 -26.49
C SER A 334 23.46 -29.07 -27.84
N ALA A 335 24.34 -28.53 -28.69
CA ALA A 335 24.64 -29.08 -30.01
C ALA A 335 25.71 -30.19 -29.91
N THR A 336 25.46 -31.33 -30.54
CA THR A 336 26.51 -32.34 -30.79
C THR A 336 27.21 -31.99 -32.11
N PRO A 337 28.54 -31.75 -32.13
CA PRO A 337 29.26 -31.47 -33.37
C PRO A 337 29.13 -32.64 -34.35
N VAL A 338 28.62 -32.36 -35.55
CA VAL A 338 28.43 -33.36 -36.63
C VAL A 338 29.62 -33.42 -37.60
N GLY A 339 30.60 -32.54 -37.45
CA GLY A 339 31.82 -32.51 -38.27
C GLY A 339 32.78 -31.40 -37.85
N THR A 340 34.02 -31.48 -38.31
CA THR A 340 35.06 -30.45 -38.09
C THR A 340 35.37 -29.78 -39.41
N LEU A 341 35.29 -28.44 -39.44
CA LEU A 341 35.78 -27.63 -40.55
C LEU A 341 37.19 -27.15 -40.20
N ALA A 342 38.21 -27.64 -40.91
CA ALA A 342 39.61 -27.40 -40.56
C ALA A 342 40.31 -26.50 -41.59
N ALA A 343 40.90 -25.41 -41.12
CA ALA A 343 41.60 -24.44 -41.97
C ALA A 343 42.96 -24.94 -42.49
N ASP A 344 43.46 -26.05 -41.92
CA ASP A 344 44.68 -26.74 -42.33
C ASP A 344 44.44 -27.76 -43.45
N GLY A 345 43.20 -27.88 -43.94
CA GLY A 345 42.82 -28.84 -44.97
C GLY A 345 42.75 -30.29 -44.49
N SER A 346 42.83 -30.56 -43.18
CA SER A 346 42.71 -31.91 -42.60
C SER A 346 41.29 -32.48 -42.65
N ALA A 347 40.30 -31.64 -42.93
CA ALA A 347 38.91 -32.03 -43.10
C ALA A 347 38.31 -31.43 -44.38
N LEU A 348 37.45 -32.20 -45.05
CA LEU A 348 36.68 -31.74 -46.20
C LEU A 348 35.29 -31.27 -45.74
N PRO A 349 34.75 -30.16 -46.27
CA PRO A 349 35.35 -29.29 -47.28
C PRO A 349 36.53 -28.44 -46.73
N PRO A 350 37.59 -28.22 -47.53
CA PRO A 350 38.77 -27.50 -47.08
C PRO A 350 38.45 -26.02 -46.87
N VAL A 351 38.78 -25.48 -45.71
CA VAL A 351 38.49 -24.08 -45.35
C VAL A 351 39.71 -23.21 -45.60
N ALA A 352 39.60 -22.21 -46.47
CA ALA A 352 40.73 -21.33 -46.80
C ALA A 352 41.14 -20.40 -45.65
N ARG A 353 40.18 -19.95 -44.83
CA ARG A 353 40.41 -19.06 -43.68
C ARG A 353 39.25 -19.15 -42.69
N VAL A 354 39.56 -19.19 -41.39
CA VAL A 354 38.58 -19.02 -40.31
C VAL A 354 38.84 -17.68 -39.63
N ALA A 355 37.81 -16.86 -39.47
CA ALA A 355 37.88 -15.62 -38.72
C ALA A 355 36.61 -15.46 -37.88
N GLN A 356 36.75 -15.26 -36.58
CA GLN A 356 35.64 -14.93 -35.69
C GLN A 356 35.30 -13.45 -35.86
N GLN A 357 34.11 -13.14 -36.34
CA GLN A 357 33.63 -11.77 -36.42
C GLN A 357 33.15 -11.30 -35.03
N PRO A 358 33.47 -10.06 -34.61
CA PRO A 358 32.89 -9.49 -33.40
C PRO A 358 31.38 -9.33 -33.60
N ILE A 359 30.61 -10.20 -32.94
CA ILE A 359 29.16 -10.12 -32.89
C ILE A 359 28.74 -9.57 -31.53
N ALA A 360 27.65 -8.80 -31.49
CA ALA A 360 27.02 -8.42 -30.24
C ALA A 360 26.56 -9.68 -29.49
N PRO A 361 26.57 -9.70 -28.15
CA PRO A 361 26.04 -10.81 -27.37
C PRO A 361 24.60 -11.11 -27.80
N PRO A 362 24.26 -12.35 -28.18
CA PRO A 362 22.90 -12.69 -28.57
C PRO A 362 21.97 -12.48 -27.39
N PHE A 363 20.76 -11.96 -27.65
CA PHE A 363 19.70 -11.94 -26.65
C PHE A 363 19.39 -13.38 -26.25
N TRP A 364 19.82 -13.79 -25.05
CA TRP A 364 19.70 -15.17 -24.60
C TRP A 364 18.32 -15.52 -24.05
N ARG A 365 17.44 -14.52 -23.88
CA ARG A 365 16.02 -14.67 -23.54
C ARG A 365 15.25 -13.35 -23.71
N VAL A 366 14.35 -13.30 -24.69
CA VAL A 366 13.21 -12.37 -24.69
C VAL A 366 11.96 -13.24 -24.75
N ALA A 367 11.21 -13.27 -23.65
CA ALA A 367 9.93 -13.97 -23.59
C ALA A 367 8.83 -12.93 -23.44
N GLN A 368 8.12 -12.64 -24.53
CA GLN A 368 6.87 -11.89 -24.48
C GLN A 368 5.73 -12.92 -24.49
N GLN A 369 5.11 -13.15 -23.34
CA GLN A 369 4.02 -14.12 -23.16
C GLN A 369 2.64 -13.55 -23.57
N ALA A 370 2.61 -12.40 -24.23
CA ALA A 370 1.38 -11.81 -24.72
C ALA A 370 1.02 -12.42 -26.08
N GLU A 371 -0.22 -12.87 -26.23
CA GLU A 371 -0.74 -13.23 -27.54
C GLU A 371 -0.88 -11.97 -28.40
N VAL A 372 -0.47 -12.06 -29.68
CA VAL A 372 -0.46 -10.91 -30.58
C VAL A 372 -1.89 -10.55 -30.98
N THR A 373 -2.29 -9.33 -30.62
CA THR A 373 -3.46 -8.64 -31.16
C THR A 373 -3.14 -8.16 -32.57
N GLN A 374 -3.88 -8.65 -33.58
CA GLN A 374 -3.61 -8.34 -34.99
C GLN A 374 -3.96 -6.91 -35.41
N ARG A 375 -4.72 -6.19 -34.58
CA ARG A 375 -5.06 -4.78 -34.77
C ARG A 375 -5.34 -4.10 -33.43
N VAL A 376 -4.63 -3.01 -33.17
CA VAL A 376 -4.93 -2.12 -32.03
C VAL A 376 -6.16 -1.28 -32.37
N HIS A 377 -7.13 -1.22 -31.47
CA HIS A 377 -8.34 -0.42 -31.65
C HIS A 377 -8.13 0.99 -31.10
N ALA A 378 -8.62 2.02 -31.81
CA ALA A 378 -8.67 3.39 -31.31
C ALA A 378 -9.87 3.59 -30.37
N ASP A 379 -9.85 4.61 -29.51
CA ASP A 379 -10.93 4.90 -28.56
C ASP A 379 -12.31 5.02 -29.23
N SER A 380 -12.36 5.57 -30.45
CA SER A 380 -13.59 5.69 -31.25
C SER A 380 -14.13 4.34 -31.75
N GLU A 381 -13.29 3.30 -31.79
CA GLU A 381 -13.60 1.92 -32.21
C GLU A 381 -13.93 1.02 -31.01
N ILE A 382 -13.95 1.55 -29.79
CA ILE A 382 -14.33 0.80 -28.59
C ILE A 382 -15.76 1.21 -28.23
N ALA A 383 -16.63 0.25 -27.95
CA ALA A 383 -17.94 0.53 -27.37
C ALA A 383 -17.67 1.20 -26.03
N THR A 384 -18.24 2.38 -25.79
CA THR A 384 -18.20 2.99 -24.46
C THR A 384 -18.80 1.98 -23.50
N ILE A 385 -17.95 1.30 -22.74
CA ILE A 385 -18.38 0.56 -21.57
C ILE A 385 -18.70 1.66 -20.58
N ASP A 386 -19.98 2.03 -20.51
CA ASP A 386 -20.46 2.81 -19.38
C ASP A 386 -20.34 1.92 -18.14
N LEU A 387 -19.15 1.96 -17.54
CA LEU A 387 -18.82 1.22 -16.31
C LEU A 387 -19.56 1.80 -15.11
N ALA A 388 -20.08 3.02 -15.24
CA ALA A 388 -21.11 3.52 -14.36
C ALA A 388 -22.43 3.01 -14.91
N THR A 389 -23.11 2.11 -14.19
CA THR A 389 -24.51 1.88 -14.55
C THR A 389 -25.25 3.22 -14.40
N ALA A 390 -26.34 3.43 -15.16
CA ALA A 390 -27.21 4.60 -14.92
C ALA A 390 -27.63 4.71 -13.43
N GLY A 391 -27.61 3.60 -12.69
CA GLY A 391 -27.78 3.55 -11.24
C GLY A 391 -26.64 4.20 -10.43
N ASP A 392 -25.38 4.03 -10.82
CA ASP A 392 -24.23 4.63 -10.11
C ASP A 392 -24.18 6.15 -10.29
N VAL A 393 -24.51 6.63 -11.50
CA VAL A 393 -24.64 8.07 -11.77
C VAL A 393 -25.82 8.67 -11.00
N ALA A 394 -26.96 7.98 -10.96
CA ALA A 394 -28.12 8.41 -10.18
C ALA A 394 -27.84 8.40 -8.66
N ALA A 395 -27.08 7.42 -8.15
CA ALA A 395 -26.69 7.35 -6.76
C ALA A 395 -25.70 8.46 -6.37
N ALA A 396 -24.72 8.76 -7.24
CA ALA A 396 -23.79 9.87 -7.04
C ALA A 396 -24.51 11.23 -7.07
N GLN A 397 -25.46 11.42 -7.99
CA GLN A 397 -26.27 12.65 -8.04
C GLN A 397 -27.15 12.78 -6.79
N ALA A 398 -27.82 11.70 -6.36
CA ALA A 398 -28.63 11.72 -5.14
C ALA A 398 -27.79 12.01 -3.89
N ALA A 399 -26.56 11.50 -3.80
CA ALA A 399 -25.64 11.81 -2.71
C ALA A 399 -25.18 13.28 -2.75
N ALA A 400 -24.93 13.84 -3.94
CA ALA A 400 -24.60 15.25 -4.10
C ALA A 400 -25.77 16.18 -3.72
N ASP A 401 -26.99 15.84 -4.15
CA ASP A 401 -28.21 16.59 -3.81
C ASP A 401 -28.50 16.53 -2.30
N ALA A 402 -28.28 15.37 -1.66
CA ALA A 402 -28.40 15.23 -0.21
C ALA A 402 -27.35 16.07 0.54
N ALA A 403 -26.10 16.06 0.09
CA ALA A 403 -25.04 16.88 0.67
C ALA A 403 -25.32 18.39 0.50
N GLN A 404 -25.87 18.80 -0.64
CA GLN A 404 -26.31 20.18 -0.87
C GLN A 404 -27.46 20.56 0.07
N ALA A 405 -28.46 19.70 0.24
CA ALA A 405 -29.57 19.93 1.16
C ALA A 405 -29.10 20.04 2.63
N ASP A 406 -28.16 19.19 3.05
CA ASP A 406 -27.54 19.26 4.38
C ASP A 406 -26.76 20.57 4.56
N ALA A 407 -26.00 21.00 3.54
CA ALA A 407 -25.27 22.26 3.56
C ALA A 407 -26.22 23.47 3.65
N ASP A 408 -27.33 23.46 2.92
CA ASP A 408 -28.34 24.53 2.95
C ASP A 408 -29.08 24.58 4.30
N ALA A 409 -29.35 23.42 4.91
CA ALA A 409 -29.93 23.32 6.26
C ALA A 409 -28.97 23.85 7.34
N ALA A 410 -27.68 23.49 7.24
CA ALA A 410 -26.64 24.00 8.12
C ALA A 410 -26.47 25.53 7.97
N LEU A 411 -26.45 26.03 6.73
CA LEU A 411 -26.35 27.47 6.45
C LEU A 411 -27.56 28.25 7.01
N THR A 412 -28.76 27.67 6.89
CA THR A 412 -29.97 28.24 7.50
C THR A 412 -29.86 28.30 9.03
N THR A 413 -29.34 27.24 9.66
CA THR A 413 -29.12 27.19 11.11
C THR A 413 -28.10 28.23 11.55
N LEU A 414 -26.96 28.36 10.85
CA LEU A 414 -25.94 29.36 11.13
C LEU A 414 -26.47 30.79 10.95
N THR A 415 -27.28 31.03 9.92
CA THR A 415 -27.92 32.33 9.68
C THR A 415 -28.88 32.68 10.83
N ASN A 416 -29.63 31.70 11.34
CA ASN A 416 -30.51 31.89 12.49
C ASN A 416 -29.73 32.20 13.78
N ILE A 417 -28.63 31.49 14.06
CA ILE A 417 -27.77 31.72 15.23
C ILE A 417 -27.10 33.10 15.17
N ALA A 418 -26.69 33.55 13.98
CA ALA A 418 -26.08 34.86 13.80
C ALA A 418 -27.07 36.03 13.85
N SER A 419 -28.39 35.75 13.85
CA SER A 419 -29.41 36.79 13.74
C SER A 419 -29.80 37.34 15.11
N ASP A 420 -29.41 38.58 15.37
CA ASP A 420 -29.82 39.33 16.58
C ASP A 420 -31.34 39.63 16.64
N SER A 421 -32.08 39.32 15.58
CA SER A 421 -33.54 39.51 15.48
C SER A 421 -34.31 38.21 15.64
N LEU A 422 -33.65 37.16 16.12
CA LEU A 422 -34.24 35.84 16.33
C LEU A 422 -33.83 35.30 17.70
N LEU A 423 -34.78 34.71 18.42
CA LEU A 423 -34.53 33.93 19.63
C LEU A 423 -34.61 32.44 19.27
N THR A 424 -33.47 31.77 19.25
CA THR A 424 -33.33 30.36 18.86
C THR A 424 -33.67 29.41 20.02
N PRO A 425 -34.01 28.13 19.74
CA PRO A 425 -34.25 27.12 20.78
C PRO A 425 -33.18 27.03 21.87
N ASP A 426 -31.91 27.22 21.52
CA ASP A 426 -30.79 27.11 22.47
C ASP A 426 -30.69 28.32 23.41
N GLU A 427 -31.13 29.50 22.98
CA GLU A 427 -31.12 30.72 23.77
C GLU A 427 -32.31 30.81 24.74
N LYS A 428 -33.45 30.19 24.37
CA LYS A 428 -34.70 30.24 25.14
C LYS A 428 -34.59 29.75 26.59
N PRO A 429 -33.94 28.61 26.90
CA PRO A 429 -33.77 28.16 28.29
C PRO A 429 -33.12 29.21 29.18
N ARG A 430 -32.10 29.91 28.66
CA ARG A 430 -31.41 30.94 29.43
C ARG A 430 -32.30 32.16 29.67
N VAL A 431 -33.02 32.61 28.66
CA VAL A 431 -33.96 33.73 28.77
C VAL A 431 -35.09 33.43 29.77
N ILE A 432 -35.61 32.20 29.76
CA ILE A 432 -36.62 31.74 30.72
C ILE A 432 -36.05 31.76 32.14
N GLN A 433 -34.84 31.21 32.33
CA GLN A 433 -34.17 31.21 33.63
C GLN A 433 -33.95 32.62 34.18
N ASP A 434 -33.43 33.54 33.35
CA ASP A 434 -33.15 34.91 33.75
C ASP A 434 -34.46 35.65 34.11
N ARG A 435 -35.52 35.48 33.32
CA ARG A 435 -36.86 36.05 33.63
C ARG A 435 -37.40 35.50 34.94
N ASP A 436 -37.36 34.19 35.13
CA ASP A 436 -37.91 33.53 36.33
C ASP A 436 -37.14 33.94 37.60
N ALA A 437 -35.81 34.08 37.51
CA ALA A 437 -34.99 34.60 38.60
C ALA A 437 -35.38 36.05 38.98
N ILE A 438 -35.57 36.92 37.98
CA ILE A 438 -36.01 38.31 38.18
C ILE A 438 -37.37 38.38 38.87
N VAL A 439 -38.32 37.52 38.49
CA VAL A 439 -39.66 37.51 39.12
C VAL A 439 -39.59 36.93 40.53
N ALA A 440 -38.78 35.90 40.77
CA ALA A 440 -38.66 35.25 42.08
C ALA A 440 -38.03 36.17 43.15
N GLU A 441 -36.99 36.91 42.79
CA GLU A 441 -36.27 37.80 43.71
C GLU A 441 -37.03 39.09 44.04
N GLN A 442 -37.95 39.53 43.17
CA GLN A 442 -38.63 40.83 43.27
C GLN A 442 -39.30 41.01 44.63
N SER A 443 -40.07 40.01 45.08
CA SER A 443 -40.82 40.08 46.34
C SER A 443 -39.93 40.26 47.58
N GLY A 444 -38.74 39.67 47.59
CA GLY A 444 -37.78 39.78 48.70
C GLY A 444 -37.14 41.17 48.76
N ILE A 445 -36.76 41.70 47.60
CA ILE A 445 -36.19 43.05 47.48
C ILE A 445 -37.25 44.10 47.85
N ASP A 446 -38.50 43.89 47.42
CA ASP A 446 -39.65 44.74 47.75
C ASP A 446 -39.95 44.79 49.24
N ALA A 447 -39.88 43.65 49.92
CA ALA A 447 -40.09 43.57 51.36
C ALA A 447 -39.01 44.37 52.11
N GLN A 448 -37.75 44.28 51.69
CA GLN A 448 -36.65 45.06 52.24
C GLN A 448 -36.84 46.56 51.98
N ALA A 449 -37.15 46.95 50.74
CA ALA A 449 -37.44 48.34 50.40
C ALA A 449 -38.57 48.92 51.26
N THR A 450 -39.64 48.15 51.46
CA THR A 450 -40.77 48.51 52.32
C THR A 450 -40.36 48.70 53.78
N ALA A 451 -39.55 47.78 54.33
CA ALA A 451 -39.04 47.87 55.70
C ALA A 451 -38.19 49.14 55.94
N PHE A 452 -37.48 49.59 54.90
CA PHE A 452 -36.70 50.83 54.93
C PHE A 452 -37.47 52.07 54.44
N SER A 453 -38.76 51.94 54.11
CA SER A 453 -39.62 53.04 53.60
C SER A 453 -39.12 53.67 52.29
N ILE A 454 -38.53 52.88 51.41
CA ILE A 454 -38.05 53.30 50.08
C ILE A 454 -39.17 53.06 49.05
N THR A 455 -39.76 54.14 48.52
CA THR A 455 -40.95 54.06 47.64
C THR A 455 -40.64 54.32 46.16
N THR A 456 -39.82 55.33 45.85
CA THR A 456 -39.55 55.75 44.46
C THR A 456 -38.81 54.68 43.68
N GLU A 457 -37.64 54.27 44.15
CA GLU A 457 -36.78 53.29 43.50
C GLU A 457 -37.46 51.91 43.43
N LYS A 458 -38.27 51.57 44.44
CA LYS A 458 -39.12 50.37 44.44
C LYS A 458 -40.12 50.40 43.28
N THR A 459 -40.87 51.49 43.15
CA THR A 459 -41.87 51.66 42.08
C THR A 459 -41.21 51.62 40.69
N THR A 460 -40.02 52.19 40.55
CA THR A 460 -39.23 52.14 39.30
C THR A 460 -38.83 50.72 38.94
N TYR A 461 -38.34 49.92 39.89
CA TYR A 461 -38.01 48.51 39.66
C TYR A 461 -39.25 47.68 39.31
N ASP A 462 -40.36 47.83 40.04
CA ASP A 462 -41.63 47.13 39.75
C ASP A 462 -42.16 47.43 38.35
N THR A 463 -42.07 48.69 37.94
CA THR A 463 -42.48 49.13 36.59
C THR A 463 -41.59 48.51 35.52
N ALA A 464 -40.28 48.43 35.75
CA ALA A 464 -39.34 47.82 34.82
C ALA A 464 -39.57 46.31 34.68
N VAL A 465 -39.77 45.57 35.78
CA VAL A 465 -40.08 44.13 35.76
C VAL A 465 -41.39 43.88 35.02
N SER A 466 -42.44 44.66 35.34
CA SER A 466 -43.75 44.57 34.66
C SER A 466 -43.64 44.85 33.15
N ALA A 467 -42.82 45.82 32.75
CA ALA A 467 -42.59 46.14 31.34
C ALA A 467 -41.84 45.02 30.60
N LEU A 468 -40.85 44.37 31.24
CA LEU A 468 -40.16 43.20 30.68
C LEU A 468 -41.12 42.01 30.51
N THR A 469 -41.87 41.65 31.54
CA THR A 469 -42.80 40.50 31.48
C THR A 469 -43.91 40.73 30.45
N THR A 470 -44.41 41.96 30.35
CA THR A 470 -45.40 42.34 29.33
C THR A 470 -44.81 42.25 27.92
N TYR A 471 -43.60 42.78 27.71
CA TYR A 471 -42.92 42.70 26.42
C TYR A 471 -42.70 41.25 25.97
N LEU A 472 -42.16 40.39 26.85
CA LEU A 472 -41.94 38.98 26.53
C LEU A 472 -43.25 38.29 26.15
N ALA A 473 -44.35 38.56 26.85
CA ALA A 473 -45.67 38.00 26.52
C ALA A 473 -46.19 38.36 25.11
N THR A 474 -45.68 39.45 24.49
CA THR A 474 -46.04 39.82 23.10
C THR A 474 -45.29 39.01 22.03
N LEU A 475 -44.21 38.31 22.39
CA LEU A 475 -43.35 37.58 21.46
C LEU A 475 -43.93 36.18 21.18
N THR A 476 -44.90 36.10 20.27
CA THR A 476 -45.68 34.88 20.00
C THR A 476 -45.43 34.21 18.65
N SER A 477 -44.69 34.86 17.75
CA SER A 477 -44.52 34.43 16.35
C SER A 477 -43.06 34.16 16.01
N PRO A 478 -42.74 33.12 15.21
CA PRO A 478 -43.60 32.01 14.79
C PRO A 478 -44.12 31.11 15.92
N VAL A 479 -43.40 31.07 17.03
CA VAL A 479 -43.83 30.41 18.27
C VAL A 479 -43.60 31.33 19.46
N LEU A 480 -44.28 31.05 20.58
CA LEU A 480 -44.10 31.77 21.84
C LEU A 480 -42.63 31.72 22.31
N TRP A 481 -42.13 32.83 22.86
CA TRP A 481 -40.75 32.96 23.36
C TRP A 481 -40.36 31.88 24.39
N SER A 482 -41.34 31.37 25.15
CA SER A 482 -41.14 30.32 26.15
C SER A 482 -41.33 28.90 25.63
N THR A 483 -41.61 28.72 24.33
CA THR A 483 -41.68 27.39 23.69
C THR A 483 -40.28 26.94 23.28
N LEU A 484 -39.78 25.84 23.86
CA LEU A 484 -38.42 25.31 23.68
C LEU A 484 -38.10 24.75 22.28
N THR A 485 -39.06 24.78 21.36
CA THR A 485 -38.90 24.29 19.98
C THR A 485 -39.33 25.37 19.00
N GLY A 486 -38.57 25.57 17.93
CA GLY A 486 -38.81 26.61 16.92
C GLY A 486 -38.28 27.98 17.33
N ASN A 487 -38.06 28.84 16.33
CA ASN A 487 -37.53 30.19 16.51
C ASN A 487 -38.65 31.20 16.84
N THR A 488 -38.33 32.25 17.59
CA THR A 488 -39.24 33.38 17.85
C THR A 488 -38.62 34.66 17.32
N THR A 489 -39.36 35.45 16.54
CA THR A 489 -38.87 36.73 16.01
C THR A 489 -38.84 37.78 17.11
N ILE A 490 -37.73 38.50 17.21
CA ILE A 490 -37.53 39.59 18.17
C ILE A 490 -36.93 40.83 17.50
N VAL A 491 -36.92 41.94 18.23
CA VAL A 491 -36.08 43.11 17.89
C VAL A 491 -34.97 43.16 18.92
N GLY A 492 -33.76 42.70 18.56
CA GLY A 492 -32.66 42.46 19.51
C GLY A 492 -32.31 43.65 20.41
N SER A 493 -32.30 44.86 19.86
CA SER A 493 -32.07 46.08 20.62
C SER A 493 -33.15 46.33 21.69
N THR A 494 -34.43 46.12 21.34
CA THR A 494 -35.55 46.28 22.29
C THR A 494 -35.52 45.18 23.35
N PHE A 495 -35.23 43.94 22.94
CA PHE A 495 -35.12 42.80 23.84
C PHE A 495 -34.04 43.03 24.91
N ARG A 496 -32.80 43.37 24.51
CA ARG A 496 -31.72 43.68 25.44
C ARG A 496 -32.04 44.88 26.33
N GLN A 497 -32.64 45.93 25.78
CA GLN A 497 -32.97 47.14 26.54
C GLN A 497 -33.91 46.83 27.70
N LYS A 498 -34.92 45.97 27.51
CA LYS A 498 -35.86 45.62 28.59
C LYS A 498 -35.18 44.88 29.75
N PHE A 499 -34.21 44.01 29.48
CA PHE A 499 -33.42 43.39 30.54
C PHE A 499 -32.48 44.40 31.23
N LEU A 500 -31.84 45.29 30.47
CA LEU A 500 -30.97 46.34 31.02
C LEU A 500 -31.75 47.31 31.94
N ASP A 501 -32.95 47.71 31.55
CA ASP A 501 -33.83 48.59 32.35
C ASP A 501 -34.11 47.97 33.73
N VAL A 502 -34.38 46.65 33.78
CA VAL A 502 -34.60 45.91 35.02
C VAL A 502 -33.34 45.88 35.87
N TYR A 503 -32.18 45.51 35.30
CA TYR A 503 -30.94 45.41 36.06
C TYR A 503 -30.47 46.77 36.61
N ALA A 504 -30.63 47.84 35.84
CA ALA A 504 -30.30 49.19 36.27
C ALA A 504 -31.22 49.64 37.43
N ALA A 505 -32.53 49.44 37.31
CA ALA A 505 -33.48 49.78 38.36
C ALA A 505 -33.26 48.95 39.63
N ARG A 506 -32.95 47.65 39.47
CA ARG A 506 -32.59 46.76 40.59
C ARG A 506 -31.37 47.25 41.34
N GLN A 507 -30.30 47.60 40.63
CA GLN A 507 -29.06 48.07 41.26
C GLN A 507 -29.30 49.40 42.00
N ALA A 508 -30.07 50.32 41.43
CA ALA A 508 -30.43 51.57 42.08
C ALA A 508 -31.19 51.32 43.40
N LEU A 509 -32.14 50.39 43.39
CA LEU A 509 -32.90 50.00 44.58
C LEU A 509 -32.01 49.35 45.64
N LEU A 510 -31.17 48.38 45.27
CA LEU A 510 -30.24 47.71 46.20
C LEU A 510 -29.24 48.69 46.81
N ASN A 511 -28.69 49.62 46.03
CA ASN A 511 -27.82 50.69 46.53
C ASN A 511 -28.55 51.58 47.54
N LYS A 512 -29.82 51.91 47.27
CA LYS A 512 -30.64 52.71 48.18
C LYS A 512 -30.96 51.97 49.47
N ILE A 513 -31.32 50.68 49.37
CA ILE A 513 -31.52 49.79 50.53
C ILE A 513 -30.26 49.75 51.37
N ALA A 514 -29.09 49.53 50.76
CA ALA A 514 -27.81 49.51 51.48
C ALA A 514 -27.52 50.85 52.17
N ALA A 515 -27.74 51.97 51.48
CA ALA A 515 -27.52 53.31 52.04
C ALA A 515 -28.46 53.63 53.22
N GLU A 516 -29.72 53.18 53.17
CA GLU A 516 -30.69 53.41 54.25
C GLU A 516 -30.52 52.42 55.40
N ALA A 517 -30.18 51.16 55.10
CA ALA A 517 -29.80 50.16 56.09
C ALA A 517 -28.58 50.60 56.91
N ALA A 518 -27.57 51.22 56.27
CA ALA A 518 -26.40 51.75 56.97
C ALA A 518 -26.76 52.84 58.00
N LYS A 519 -27.79 53.67 57.74
CA LYS A 519 -28.26 54.69 58.69
C LYS A 519 -29.03 54.11 59.88
N ARG A 520 -29.66 52.95 59.69
CA ARG A 520 -30.54 52.30 60.69
C ARG A 520 -29.89 51.09 61.36
N ALA A 521 -28.63 50.80 61.03
CA ALA A 521 -27.88 49.71 61.65
C ALA A 521 -27.78 49.94 63.16
N ASP A 522 -28.25 48.97 63.94
CA ASP A 522 -28.10 48.99 65.39
C ASP A 522 -26.68 48.52 65.74
N TRP A 523 -25.76 49.49 65.73
CA TRP A 523 -24.35 49.27 66.02
C TRP A 523 -24.11 48.68 67.43
N SER A 524 -25.11 48.68 68.30
CA SER A 524 -25.02 48.15 69.66
C SER A 524 -25.12 46.61 69.78
N LEU A 525 -25.57 45.92 68.72
CA LEU A 525 -25.78 44.45 68.71
C LEU A 525 -24.55 43.63 68.28
N LEU A 526 -23.42 44.27 67.98
CA LEU A 526 -22.17 43.61 67.61
C LEU A 526 -21.40 43.14 68.85
N ASN A 527 -21.84 42.03 69.46
CA ASN A 527 -21.18 41.46 70.65
C ASN A 527 -20.03 40.53 70.22
N GLY A 528 -18.78 41.03 70.25
CA GLY A 528 -17.56 40.23 70.04
C GLY A 528 -16.62 40.70 68.93
N VAL A 529 -16.26 41.98 68.90
CA VAL A 529 -15.05 42.44 68.20
C VAL A 529 -13.94 42.58 69.25
N PRO A 530 -12.81 41.87 69.11
CA PRO A 530 -11.69 42.04 70.02
C PRO A 530 -10.98 43.36 69.67
N TYR A 531 -10.85 44.19 70.71
CA TYR A 531 -10.12 45.45 70.79
C TYR A 531 -10.95 46.74 70.58
N ASP A 532 -11.33 47.30 71.73
CA ASP A 532 -11.32 48.74 71.96
C ASP A 532 -9.99 49.34 71.46
N GLU A 533 -9.99 50.09 70.35
CA GLU A 533 -9.17 51.31 70.15
C GLU A 533 -9.35 51.88 68.73
N ILE A 534 -10.00 53.03 68.69
CA ILE A 534 -9.75 54.20 67.82
C ILE A 534 -9.14 53.93 66.43
N PHE A 535 -9.99 53.93 65.41
CA PHE A 535 -9.57 54.30 64.05
C PHE A 535 -10.30 55.57 63.59
N ASN A 536 -9.49 56.64 63.54
CA ASN A 536 -9.72 57.97 62.98
C ASN A 536 -10.30 59.03 63.93
N SER A 537 -9.43 59.90 64.48
CA SER A 537 -9.75 60.99 65.41
C SER A 537 -10.42 62.21 64.74
N ASP A 538 -11.42 62.01 63.88
CA ASP A 538 -12.32 63.10 63.48
C ASP A 538 -13.43 63.33 64.54
N ASP A 539 -13.38 62.58 65.66
CA ASP A 539 -14.33 62.68 66.78
C ASP A 539 -13.71 63.43 67.97
N ASP A 540 -14.23 64.62 68.28
CA ASP A 540 -13.66 65.63 69.19
C ASP A 540 -13.49 65.16 70.66
N VAL A 541 -14.03 64.00 71.02
CA VAL A 541 -14.23 63.60 72.43
C VAL A 541 -13.22 62.57 72.93
N VAL A 542 -12.56 61.81 72.05
CA VAL A 542 -11.95 60.54 72.48
C VAL A 542 -10.58 60.71 73.18
N LEU A 543 -9.92 61.87 73.08
CA LEU A 543 -8.66 62.16 73.78
C LEU A 543 -8.54 63.60 74.31
N GLY A 544 -9.67 64.33 74.39
CA GLY A 544 -9.68 65.76 74.73
C GLY A 544 -8.97 66.62 73.68
N LEU A 545 -8.96 66.18 72.43
CA LEU A 545 -8.30 66.83 71.30
C LEU A 545 -9.35 67.58 70.48
N ASN A 546 -9.07 68.85 70.17
CA ASN A 546 -9.79 69.61 69.15
C ASN A 546 -8.94 69.66 67.86
N PRO A 547 -8.97 68.61 67.02
CA PRO A 547 -8.01 68.41 65.93
C PRO A 547 -8.14 69.46 64.83
N VAL A 548 -9.36 69.91 64.54
CA VAL A 548 -9.68 70.92 63.51
C VAL A 548 -9.81 72.34 64.07
N PHE A 549 -9.53 72.53 65.36
CA PHE A 549 -9.64 73.80 66.08
C PHE A 549 -11.02 74.48 66.00
N ALA A 550 -12.09 73.74 65.71
CA ALA A 550 -13.44 74.29 65.52
C ALA A 550 -14.05 74.76 66.86
N ALA A 551 -13.85 74.02 67.94
CA ALA A 551 -14.29 74.37 69.30
C ALA A 551 -13.28 75.26 70.04
N TRP A 552 -13.27 76.56 69.75
CA TRP A 552 -12.40 77.53 70.43
C TRP A 552 -13.23 78.65 71.06
N SER A 553 -13.67 78.40 72.30
CA SER A 553 -14.55 79.28 73.07
C SER A 553 -13.82 80.18 74.09
N GLY A 554 -12.61 79.79 74.52
CA GLY A 554 -11.79 80.52 75.51
C GLY A 554 -10.44 81.05 74.99
N SER A 555 -9.46 81.25 75.87
CA SER A 555 -8.11 81.73 75.51
C SER A 555 -7.29 80.72 74.69
N TYR A 556 -7.59 79.43 74.83
CA TYR A 556 -6.98 78.33 74.08
C TYR A 556 -8.10 77.50 73.43
N PRO A 557 -7.81 76.76 72.35
CA PRO A 557 -8.74 75.77 71.83
C PRO A 557 -9.13 74.77 72.92
N ASP A 558 -10.38 74.32 72.93
CA ASP A 558 -10.84 73.34 73.92
C ASP A 558 -9.92 72.09 73.86
N GLY A 559 -9.44 71.63 75.02
CA GLY A 559 -8.49 70.51 75.11
C GLY A 559 -7.00 70.87 75.05
N TYR A 560 -6.65 72.13 74.74
CA TYR A 560 -5.27 72.61 74.71
C TYR A 560 -4.95 73.54 75.89
N VAL A 561 -3.71 73.47 76.37
CA VAL A 561 -3.18 74.34 77.40
C VAL A 561 -1.86 74.96 76.95
N ASN A 562 -1.48 76.10 77.54
CA ASN A 562 -0.20 76.72 77.25
C ASN A 562 0.95 75.81 77.70
N TRP A 563 1.92 75.56 76.83
CA TRP A 563 3.14 74.87 77.24
C TRP A 563 4.15 75.87 77.79
N VAL A 564 4.67 76.75 76.92
CA VAL A 564 5.60 77.84 77.25
C VAL A 564 5.47 78.95 76.19
N GLY A 565 5.65 80.21 76.60
CA GLY A 565 5.66 81.37 75.71
C GLY A 565 4.31 82.10 75.59
N GLY A 566 4.21 82.99 74.59
CA GLY A 566 3.00 83.79 74.36
C GLY A 566 1.84 82.97 73.80
N ALA A 567 0.61 83.28 74.24
CA ALA A 567 -0.60 82.57 73.83
C ALA A 567 -0.85 82.66 72.31
N PRO A 568 -1.39 81.59 71.67
CA PRO A 568 -1.77 81.63 70.27
C PRO A 568 -2.96 82.59 70.06
N THR A 569 -3.15 83.03 68.82
CA THR A 569 -4.35 83.76 68.40
C THR A 569 -5.20 82.89 67.48
N LYS A 570 -6.51 83.11 67.55
CA LYS A 570 -7.51 82.43 66.72
C LYS A 570 -7.46 83.01 65.30
N GLU A 571 -7.19 82.17 64.31
CA GLU A 571 -7.20 82.53 62.88
C GLU A 571 -8.48 82.01 62.23
N THR A 572 -9.16 82.85 61.46
CA THR A 572 -10.44 82.52 60.80
C THR A 572 -10.43 82.77 59.29
N SER A 573 -9.38 83.42 58.76
CA SER A 573 -9.29 83.79 57.35
C SER A 573 -8.42 82.81 56.56
N ILE A 574 -7.35 82.30 57.17
CA ILE A 574 -6.48 81.28 56.60
C ILE A 574 -6.71 79.98 57.35
N VAL A 575 -7.75 79.24 56.94
CA VAL A 575 -8.16 77.96 57.53
C VAL A 575 -8.29 76.92 56.41
N ARG A 576 -7.84 75.69 56.67
CA ARG A 576 -7.92 74.60 55.68
C ARG A 576 -9.12 73.69 55.87
N VAL A 577 -9.39 73.31 57.12
CA VAL A 577 -10.44 72.39 57.53
C VAL A 577 -11.09 72.97 58.79
N GLY A 578 -12.41 72.93 58.89
CA GLY A 578 -13.14 73.57 59.99
C GLY A 578 -13.24 75.09 59.85
N SER A 579 -13.57 75.76 60.96
CA SER A 579 -13.82 77.22 60.99
C SER A 579 -12.67 78.05 61.56
N ASN A 580 -11.72 77.45 62.27
CA ASN A 580 -10.60 78.17 62.88
C ASN A 580 -9.27 77.42 62.69
N ALA A 581 -8.17 78.14 62.85
CA ALA A 581 -6.81 77.62 62.90
C ALA A 581 -6.03 78.30 64.03
N VAL A 582 -4.92 77.69 64.46
CA VAL A 582 -4.04 78.24 65.49
C VAL A 582 -2.95 79.08 64.83
N ARG A 583 -3.00 80.41 64.98
CA ARG A 583 -1.90 81.30 64.56
C ARG A 583 -0.97 81.56 65.72
N MET A 584 0.33 81.45 65.47
CA MET A 584 1.37 81.79 66.42
C MET A 584 2.48 82.59 65.76
N THR A 585 2.74 83.77 66.33
CA THR A 585 3.91 84.58 66.03
C THR A 585 5.00 84.26 67.04
N ALA A 586 6.17 83.83 66.57
CA ALA A 586 7.29 83.46 67.42
C ALA A 586 8.59 84.18 67.02
N SER A 587 9.44 84.42 68.01
CA SER A 587 10.79 84.95 67.84
C SER A 587 11.76 84.28 68.82
N GLY A 588 12.64 83.43 68.29
CA GLY A 588 13.88 82.95 68.95
C GLY A 588 13.79 82.16 70.26
N SER A 589 12.59 81.91 70.81
CA SER A 589 12.37 81.24 72.11
C SER A 589 11.33 80.11 71.97
N ASP A 590 11.28 79.19 72.93
CA ASP A 590 10.33 78.08 72.92
C ASP A 590 8.90 78.62 73.03
N ARG A 591 8.04 78.27 72.06
CA ARG A 591 6.66 78.75 71.95
C ARG A 591 5.75 77.66 71.40
N GLY A 592 4.74 77.28 72.17
CA GLY A 592 3.77 76.29 71.73
C GLY A 592 2.62 76.08 72.70
N ILE A 593 1.61 75.37 72.21
CA ILE A 593 0.53 74.81 73.02
C ILE A 593 0.67 73.29 73.06
N GLN A 594 0.17 72.69 74.13
CA GLN A 594 0.19 71.26 74.31
C GLN A 594 -1.19 70.74 74.65
N ILE A 595 -1.30 69.43 74.56
CA ILE A 595 -2.40 68.67 75.12
C ILE A 595 -1.84 67.98 76.36
N ASP A 596 -2.57 68.06 77.47
CA ASP A 596 -2.08 67.46 78.70
C ASP A 596 -1.90 65.93 78.54
N ALA A 597 -0.85 65.40 79.19
CA ALA A 597 -0.41 64.03 78.93
C ALA A 597 -1.51 63.03 79.30
N ILE A 598 -1.86 62.16 78.36
CA ILE A 598 -2.77 61.04 78.60
C ILE A 598 -1.97 59.95 79.31
N ASN A 599 -2.50 59.48 80.44
CA ASN A 599 -1.80 58.62 81.37
C ASN A 599 -2.31 57.18 81.30
N PHE A 600 -1.44 56.23 80.92
CA PHE A 600 -1.75 54.80 80.82
C PHE A 600 -1.02 53.95 81.88
N THR A 601 -0.71 54.55 83.04
CA THR A 601 0.14 53.96 84.10
C THR A 601 -0.26 52.57 84.60
N SER A 602 -1.55 52.22 84.63
CA SER A 602 -2.04 50.90 85.08
C SER A 602 -2.26 49.88 83.96
N THR A 603 -2.36 50.33 82.71
CA THR A 603 -2.68 49.53 81.52
C THR A 603 -2.01 50.18 80.30
N PRO A 604 -0.68 50.02 80.15
CA PRO A 604 0.03 50.64 79.05
C PRO A 604 -0.39 50.04 77.71
N LEU A 605 -0.29 50.82 76.64
CA LEU A 605 -0.62 50.33 75.30
C LEU A 605 0.30 49.15 74.95
N PRO A 606 -0.21 48.09 74.32
CA PRO A 606 0.55 46.89 74.00
C PRO A 606 1.86 47.17 73.25
N ALA A 607 2.82 46.25 73.39
CA ALA A 607 4.06 46.34 72.65
C ALA A 607 3.78 46.22 71.13
N GLY A 608 4.37 47.13 70.35
CA GLY A 608 4.11 47.22 68.91
C GLY A 608 3.05 48.24 68.51
N THR A 609 2.35 48.87 69.48
CA THR A 609 1.49 50.01 69.19
C THR A 609 2.30 51.20 68.67
N PHE A 610 1.77 51.87 67.65
CA PHE A 610 2.32 53.10 67.11
C PHE A 610 1.25 54.14 66.82
N LEU A 611 1.65 55.41 66.79
CA LEU A 611 0.77 56.49 66.36
C LEU A 611 1.13 56.86 64.93
N SER A 612 0.13 57.10 64.09
CA SER A 612 0.36 57.64 62.76
C SER A 612 -0.73 58.64 62.40
N GLY A 613 -0.36 59.71 61.71
CA GLY A 613 -1.26 60.82 61.49
C GLY A 613 -0.72 61.83 60.49
N ALA A 614 -1.38 62.97 60.41
CA ALA A 614 -0.93 64.11 59.64
C ALA A 614 -1.30 65.42 60.34
N VAL A 615 -0.49 66.45 60.11
CA VAL A 615 -0.75 67.81 60.57
C VAL A 615 -0.64 68.78 59.41
N ASP A 616 -1.50 69.79 59.42
CA ASP A 616 -1.49 70.85 58.44
C ASP A 616 -0.78 72.10 58.95
N PHE A 617 0.23 72.54 58.19
CA PHE A 617 0.97 73.76 58.46
C PHE A 617 0.77 74.78 57.34
N TYR A 618 0.73 76.05 57.71
CA TYR A 618 0.83 77.16 56.78
C TYR A 618 1.82 78.19 57.32
N LEU A 619 2.90 78.42 56.58
CA LEU A 619 3.89 79.44 56.90
C LEU A 619 3.47 80.76 56.27
N ALA A 620 2.93 81.68 57.06
CA ALA A 620 2.53 82.99 56.57
C ALA A 620 3.76 83.89 56.30
N ALA A 621 4.75 83.85 57.20
CA ALA A 621 6.04 84.52 57.03
C ALA A 621 7.11 83.83 57.89
N ARG A 622 8.38 83.84 57.45
CA ARG A 622 9.51 83.36 58.28
C ARG A 622 10.83 84.04 57.95
N THR A 623 11.71 84.14 58.95
CA THR A 623 13.09 84.63 58.83
C THR A 623 14.11 83.56 59.20
N SER A 624 13.79 82.66 60.14
CA SER A 624 14.66 81.54 60.55
C SER A 624 13.83 80.36 61.05
N GLY A 625 14.43 79.16 61.06
CA GLY A 625 13.84 77.94 61.61
C GLY A 625 12.55 77.51 60.91
N LEU A 626 11.93 76.46 61.46
CA LEU A 626 10.61 75.98 61.05
C LEU A 626 9.79 75.67 62.31
N PRO A 627 8.45 75.87 62.28
CA PRO A 627 7.58 75.34 63.30
C PRO A 627 7.53 73.82 63.21
N GLY A 628 6.82 73.18 64.13
CA GLY A 628 6.64 71.75 64.09
C GLY A 628 5.61 71.25 65.08
N ILE A 629 5.39 69.95 65.04
CA ILE A 629 4.76 69.23 66.14
C ILE A 629 5.79 68.34 66.78
N LEU A 630 5.69 68.20 68.10
CA LEU A 630 6.43 67.21 68.86
C LEU A 630 5.44 66.19 69.40
N VAL A 631 5.62 64.93 69.03
CA VAL A 631 4.87 63.80 69.60
C VAL A 631 5.79 63.04 70.54
N ARG A 632 5.43 63.01 71.81
CA ARG A 632 6.21 62.40 72.88
C ARG A 632 5.50 61.16 73.40
N LEU A 633 6.20 60.03 73.40
CA LEU A 633 5.72 58.75 73.92
C LEU A 633 6.53 58.37 75.16
N TYR A 634 5.87 58.19 76.29
CA TYR A 634 6.52 57.75 77.53
C TYR A 634 6.67 56.23 77.56
N THR A 635 7.87 55.74 77.84
CA THR A 635 8.21 54.31 77.79
C THR A 635 8.21 53.63 79.15
N ASN A 636 7.91 54.38 80.23
CA ASN A 636 7.76 53.83 81.58
C ASN A 636 6.61 54.50 82.36
N ALA A 637 6.06 53.79 83.34
CA ALA A 637 4.95 54.28 84.17
C ALA A 637 5.31 55.59 84.92
N ALA A 638 6.56 55.76 85.32
CA ALA A 638 7.02 56.98 86.01
C ALA A 638 7.13 58.22 85.08
N ARG A 639 7.01 58.04 83.76
CA ARG A 639 7.15 59.09 82.72
C ARG A 639 8.49 59.83 82.75
N THR A 640 9.54 59.13 83.17
CA THR A 640 10.91 59.65 83.20
C THR A 640 11.72 59.25 81.97
N THR A 641 11.29 58.23 81.23
CA THR A 641 11.88 57.82 79.94
C THR A 641 10.87 58.03 78.81
N LEU A 642 11.35 58.52 77.67
CA LEU A 642 10.50 58.94 76.56
C LEU A 642 11.19 58.78 75.20
N VAL A 643 10.38 58.73 74.15
CA VAL A 643 10.80 58.84 72.75
C VAL A 643 10.05 60.02 72.12
N ASP A 644 10.81 60.93 71.51
CA ASP A 644 10.29 62.12 70.85
C ASP A 644 10.33 61.96 69.34
N THR A 645 9.21 62.26 68.70
CA THR A 645 9.08 62.36 67.24
C THR A 645 8.80 63.80 66.87
N VAL A 646 9.73 64.42 66.16
CA VAL A 646 9.59 65.79 65.65
C VAL A 646 9.10 65.74 64.20
N VAL A 647 8.12 66.57 63.89
CA VAL A 647 7.52 66.69 62.56
C VAL A 647 7.56 68.15 62.15
N GLN A 648 8.25 68.47 61.06
CA GLN A 648 8.35 69.84 60.54
C GLN A 648 7.87 69.91 59.08
N PRO A 649 7.22 71.01 58.67
CA PRO A 649 6.89 71.23 57.27
C PRO A 649 8.14 71.57 56.46
N GLY A 650 8.00 71.61 55.13
CA GLY A 650 8.98 72.24 54.27
C GLY A 650 9.00 73.76 54.43
N ALA A 651 10.04 74.38 53.88
CA ALA A 651 10.27 75.82 53.99
C ALA A 651 9.27 76.72 53.22
N THR A 652 8.39 76.16 52.40
CA THR A 652 7.50 76.92 51.50
C THR A 652 6.51 77.80 52.27
N THR A 653 6.52 79.12 52.00
CA THR A 653 5.58 80.10 52.56
C THR A 653 4.37 80.28 51.66
N GLY A 654 3.23 80.70 52.22
CA GLY A 654 2.04 81.08 51.47
C GLY A 654 1.14 79.93 51.01
N ALA A 655 1.44 78.67 51.37
CA ALA A 655 0.66 77.50 51.01
C ALA A 655 0.50 76.53 52.19
N TRP A 656 -0.62 75.80 52.20
CA TRP A 656 -0.88 74.74 53.16
C TRP A 656 -0.06 73.50 52.82
N GLN A 657 0.57 72.92 53.84
CA GLN A 657 1.37 71.72 53.74
C GLN A 657 0.82 70.68 54.72
N ARG A 658 0.36 69.54 54.20
CA ARG A 658 0.00 68.38 55.03
C ARG A 658 1.22 67.52 55.23
N VAL A 659 1.66 67.38 56.46
CA VAL A 659 2.86 66.62 56.80
C VAL A 659 2.42 65.35 57.54
N PRO A 660 2.59 64.16 56.94
CA PRO A 660 2.33 62.92 57.63
C PRO A 660 3.42 62.64 58.65
N TRP A 661 3.08 61.90 59.70
CA TRP A 661 4.00 61.53 60.74
C TRP A 661 3.65 60.18 61.36
N THR A 662 4.66 59.55 61.94
CA THR A 662 4.52 58.28 62.65
C THR A 662 5.44 58.31 63.86
N ALA A 663 4.92 58.06 65.06
CA ALA A 663 5.66 58.05 66.30
C ALA A 663 5.64 56.63 66.92
N ARG A 664 6.81 56.13 67.33
CA ARG A 664 7.01 54.77 67.82
C ARG A 664 7.97 54.71 69.00
N VAL A 665 7.81 53.67 69.83
CA VAL A 665 8.81 53.26 70.83
C VAL A 665 9.63 52.08 70.29
N GLY A 666 10.70 51.70 70.97
CA GLY A 666 11.56 50.58 70.53
C GLY A 666 10.79 49.25 70.48
N ALA A 667 11.28 48.30 69.67
CA ALA A 667 10.64 46.98 69.52
C ALA A 667 10.48 46.28 70.88
N GLY A 668 9.27 45.78 71.16
CA GLY A 668 8.94 45.14 72.44
C GLY A 668 8.63 46.10 73.60
N GLN A 669 8.76 47.42 73.42
CA GLN A 669 8.39 48.41 74.44
C GLN A 669 6.92 48.77 74.35
N GLN A 670 6.30 49.04 75.51
CA GLN A 670 4.92 49.52 75.64
C GLN A 670 4.88 51.06 75.79
N ILE A 671 3.73 51.66 75.52
CA ILE A 671 3.53 53.11 75.66
C ILE A 671 2.70 53.39 76.92
N TYR A 672 3.29 54.14 77.85
CA TYR A 672 2.70 54.48 79.16
C TYR A 672 2.06 55.88 79.19
N GLY A 673 2.27 56.67 78.15
CA GLY A 673 1.62 57.98 78.00
C GLY A 673 1.94 58.64 76.67
N ILE A 674 1.04 59.51 76.21
CA ILE A 674 1.19 60.27 74.97
C ILE A 674 1.09 61.75 75.31
N ARG A 675 1.95 62.57 74.70
CA ARG A 675 1.82 64.03 74.71
C ARG A 675 2.11 64.61 73.34
N ILE A 676 1.27 65.53 72.88
CA ILE A 676 1.42 66.22 71.61
C ILE A 676 1.57 67.72 71.87
N TYR A 677 2.55 68.31 71.20
CA TYR A 677 2.80 69.75 71.22
C TYR A 677 2.68 70.32 69.82
N VAL A 678 1.93 71.41 69.70
CA VAL A 678 1.90 72.26 68.52
C VAL A 678 2.84 73.43 68.80
N MET A 679 4.02 73.43 68.18
CA MET A 679 5.10 74.34 68.53
C MET A 679 5.41 75.28 67.38
N ALA A 680 5.21 76.57 67.60
CA ALA A 680 5.67 77.59 66.69
C ALA A 680 7.21 77.63 66.65
N SER A 681 7.88 77.47 67.78
CA SER A 681 9.34 77.46 67.89
C SER A 681 9.80 76.55 69.00
N TRP A 682 10.85 75.76 68.77
CA TRP A 682 11.54 74.98 69.81
C TRP A 682 13.03 74.87 69.50
N THR A 683 13.86 75.14 70.50
CA THR A 683 15.33 75.14 70.36
C THR A 683 15.91 73.79 69.93
N ALA A 684 15.24 72.67 70.25
CA ALA A 684 15.69 71.33 69.88
C ALA A 684 15.09 70.82 68.56
N PHE A 685 14.33 71.64 67.84
CA PHE A 685 13.99 71.28 66.46
C PHE A 685 15.25 71.22 65.58
N PRO A 686 15.35 70.26 64.64
CA PRO A 686 16.49 70.16 63.74
C PRO A 686 16.78 71.43 62.93
N SER A 687 15.74 72.21 62.63
CA SER A 687 15.87 73.51 61.94
C SER A 687 16.22 74.69 62.86
N GLY A 688 16.35 74.46 64.17
CA GLY A 688 16.56 75.49 65.18
C GLY A 688 15.32 76.34 65.47
N SER A 689 15.50 77.39 66.29
CA SER A 689 14.40 78.27 66.72
C SER A 689 13.73 79.00 65.55
N PHE A 690 12.40 78.99 65.53
CA PHE A 690 11.61 79.65 64.51
C PHE A 690 11.38 81.13 64.83
N THR A 691 11.53 81.97 63.80
CA THR A 691 11.14 83.39 63.85
C THR A 691 10.21 83.68 62.67
N GLY A 692 8.95 84.02 62.95
CA GLY A 692 7.93 84.23 61.94
C GLY A 692 6.50 83.97 62.42
N ASP A 693 5.58 83.88 61.46
CA ASP A 693 4.16 83.57 61.65
C ASP A 693 3.83 82.20 61.09
N ALA A 694 3.47 81.27 61.98
CA ALA A 694 3.01 79.93 61.64
C ALA A 694 1.53 79.78 61.97
N ILE A 695 0.80 79.12 61.08
CA ILE A 695 -0.59 78.75 61.27
C ILE A 695 -0.68 77.24 61.22
N PHE A 696 -1.30 76.65 62.24
CA PHE A 696 -1.56 75.22 62.32
C PHE A 696 -3.03 75.00 62.08
N GLY A 697 -3.35 74.11 61.16
CA GLY A 697 -4.69 73.65 60.89
C GLY A 697 -4.89 72.28 61.52
N ASP A 698 -5.54 71.40 60.78
CA ASP A 698 -5.94 70.09 61.26
C ASP A 698 -4.77 69.23 61.78
N VAL A 699 -4.89 68.70 63.00
CA VAL A 699 -3.95 67.75 63.63
C VAL A 699 -4.66 66.42 63.87
N ARG A 700 -4.40 65.42 63.03
CA ARG A 700 -5.05 64.12 63.08
C ARG A 700 -4.08 62.99 63.37
N PHE A 701 -4.55 61.98 64.09
CA PHE A 701 -3.85 60.72 64.22
C PHE A 701 -4.76 59.55 64.57
N GLY A 702 -4.25 58.34 64.34
CA GLY A 702 -4.80 57.10 64.87
C GLY A 702 -3.76 56.37 65.69
N LEU A 703 -4.25 55.48 66.56
CA LEU A 703 -3.45 54.43 67.17
C LEU A 703 -3.54 53.19 66.28
N PHE A 704 -2.41 52.56 66.06
CA PHE A 704 -2.30 51.37 65.23
C PHE A 704 -1.53 50.33 66.04
N ASP A 705 -1.94 49.08 65.90
CA ASP A 705 -1.26 47.95 66.53
C ASP A 705 -0.21 47.36 65.56
N ALA A 706 0.46 46.30 66.00
CA ALA A 706 1.43 45.62 65.15
C ALA A 706 0.80 44.91 63.92
N THR A 707 -0.52 44.65 63.90
CA THR A 707 -1.17 43.89 62.83
C THR A 707 -1.50 44.74 61.60
N THR A 708 -1.48 46.07 61.75
CA THR A 708 -1.78 47.06 60.71
C THR A 708 -0.52 47.71 60.11
N ASP A 709 0.68 47.23 60.44
CA ASP A 709 1.96 47.79 60.00
C ASP A 709 2.42 47.30 58.63
N ASN A 710 1.90 47.90 57.56
CA ASN A 710 2.26 47.54 56.18
C ASN A 710 3.73 47.77 55.80
N LYS A 711 4.55 48.44 56.64
CA LYS A 711 5.99 48.53 56.40
C LYS A 711 6.74 47.19 56.62
N ALA A 712 6.09 46.18 57.20
CA ALA A 712 6.65 44.85 57.44
C ALA A 712 6.37 43.83 56.32
N VAL A 713 5.60 44.20 55.28
CA VAL A 713 5.27 43.29 54.17
C VAL A 713 6.51 43.02 53.32
N SER A 714 6.94 41.76 53.25
CA SER A 714 8.10 41.33 52.46
C SER A 714 7.83 40.04 51.69
N ILE A 715 8.55 39.85 50.58
CA ILE A 715 8.53 38.62 49.78
C ILE A 715 9.88 37.93 49.98
N ALA A 716 9.87 36.72 50.55
CA ALA A 716 11.07 35.91 50.70
C ALA A 716 11.45 35.23 49.37
N ALA A 717 12.69 34.74 49.28
CA ALA A 717 13.24 34.17 48.04
C ALA A 717 12.53 32.88 47.56
N ASP A 718 11.77 32.23 48.44
CA ASP A 718 10.91 31.09 48.13
C ASP A 718 9.50 31.49 47.66
N GLY A 719 9.24 32.79 47.54
CA GLY A 719 7.95 33.35 47.13
C GLY A 719 6.94 33.49 48.26
N THR A 720 7.32 33.23 49.52
CA THR A 720 6.41 33.43 50.66
C THR A 720 6.25 34.92 51.00
N LEU A 721 4.99 35.35 51.10
CA LEU A 721 4.61 36.68 51.59
C LEU A 721 4.48 36.62 53.11
N SER A 722 5.17 37.51 53.83
CA SER A 722 5.09 37.62 55.28
C SER A 722 4.85 39.06 55.74
N GLY A 723 4.21 39.24 56.91
CA GLY A 723 4.02 40.55 57.53
C GLY A 723 2.74 41.31 57.13
N ALA A 724 1.84 40.73 56.31
CA ALA A 724 0.65 41.43 55.80
C ALA A 724 -0.56 41.50 56.74
N GLY A 725 -0.49 40.94 57.95
CA GLY A 725 -1.67 40.80 58.82
C GLY A 725 -2.80 40.02 58.13
N GLY A 726 -3.98 39.93 58.74
CA GLY A 726 -5.12 39.14 58.23
C GLY A 726 -5.78 39.66 56.95
N GLY A 727 -5.23 40.69 56.30
CA GLY A 727 -5.75 41.26 55.04
C GLY A 727 -5.25 40.48 53.82
N ALA A 728 -6.16 40.13 52.90
CA ALA A 728 -5.79 39.46 51.66
C ALA A 728 -5.05 40.42 50.71
N VAL A 729 -3.78 40.12 50.42
CA VAL A 729 -3.04 40.77 49.31
C VAL A 729 -3.44 40.08 48.02
N THR A 730 -4.10 40.80 47.10
CA THR A 730 -4.47 40.24 45.80
C THR A 730 -3.24 40.18 44.90
N ILE A 731 -3.04 39.04 44.22
CA ILE A 731 -1.88 38.75 43.35
C ILE A 731 -1.67 39.83 42.26
N THR A 732 -2.75 40.46 41.79
CA THR A 732 -2.68 41.55 40.81
C THR A 732 -1.95 42.79 41.34
N GLY A 733 -2.01 43.05 42.66
CA GLY A 733 -1.30 44.15 43.32
C GLY A 733 0.23 43.97 43.37
N LEU A 734 0.73 42.78 43.02
CA LEU A 734 2.15 42.43 43.01
C LEU A 734 2.75 42.39 41.58
N GLY A 735 2.00 42.81 40.56
CA GLY A 735 2.48 42.92 39.17
C GLY A 735 2.39 41.64 38.34
N TYR A 736 1.69 40.61 38.81
CA TYR A 736 1.40 39.41 38.03
C TYR A 736 0.30 39.68 37.00
N SER A 737 0.57 39.42 35.71
CA SER A 737 -0.36 39.66 34.60
C SER A 737 -0.89 38.37 33.93
N GLY A 738 -0.81 37.22 34.62
CA GLY A 738 -1.33 35.94 34.14
C GLY A 738 -2.69 35.58 34.77
N ASP A 739 -3.35 34.56 34.21
CA ASP A 739 -4.63 34.06 34.75
C ASP A 739 -4.45 33.44 36.15
N LEU A 740 -5.25 33.92 37.11
CA LEU A 740 -5.27 33.46 38.51
C LEU A 740 -5.73 31.99 38.66
N ASN A 741 -6.24 31.38 37.60
CA ASN A 741 -6.76 30.01 37.55
C ASN A 741 -5.80 28.99 36.93
N ALA A 742 -4.51 29.33 36.73
CA ALA A 742 -3.53 28.38 36.24
C ALA A 742 -3.20 27.33 37.34
N THR A 743 -4.00 26.27 37.40
CA THR A 743 -3.72 25.11 38.27
C THR A 743 -2.46 24.42 37.75
N ARG A 744 -1.45 24.24 38.61
CA ARG A 744 -0.28 23.43 38.27
C ARG A 744 -0.73 21.97 38.14
N ASN A 745 -1.05 21.55 36.92
CA ASN A 745 -1.42 20.17 36.64
C ASN A 745 -0.18 19.28 36.70
N VAL A 746 -0.19 18.29 37.60
CA VAL A 746 0.91 17.34 37.73
C VAL A 746 0.72 16.22 36.72
N VAL A 747 1.75 15.93 35.92
CA VAL A 747 1.76 14.80 34.98
C VAL A 747 2.50 13.62 35.62
N THR A 748 1.80 12.51 35.86
CA THR A 748 2.38 11.30 36.47
C THR A 748 2.43 10.16 35.45
N TYR A 749 3.56 9.45 35.36
CA TYR A 749 3.71 8.24 34.53
C TYR A 749 3.85 7.03 35.45
N SER A 750 2.84 6.15 35.51
CA SER A 750 2.90 4.95 36.36
C SER A 750 1.79 3.95 36.02
N ALA A 751 1.95 2.69 36.42
CA ALA A 751 0.95 1.63 36.22
C ALA A 751 -0.22 1.67 37.23
N THR A 752 -0.11 2.47 38.29
CA THR A 752 -1.15 2.61 39.33
C THR A 752 -1.56 4.06 39.46
N ALA A 753 -2.85 4.32 39.68
CA ALA A 753 -3.34 5.67 39.81
C ALA A 753 -2.61 6.44 40.93
N PRO A 754 -2.26 7.72 40.72
CA PRO A 754 -1.72 8.58 41.78
C PRO A 754 -2.63 8.56 43.01
N SER A 755 -2.04 8.48 44.20
CA SER A 755 -2.76 8.26 45.47
C SER A 755 -3.48 9.51 46.01
N SER A 756 -3.20 10.71 45.47
CA SER A 756 -3.84 11.96 45.89
C SER A 756 -3.95 12.99 44.75
N PRO A 757 -4.70 12.71 43.68
CA PRO A 757 -4.77 13.59 42.51
C PRO A 757 -5.79 14.72 42.68
N ALA A 758 -5.43 15.92 42.24
CA ALA A 758 -6.34 17.05 42.09
C ALA A 758 -7.08 17.00 40.74
N ASN A 759 -8.29 17.56 40.67
CA ASN A 759 -8.95 17.75 39.37
C ASN A 759 -8.09 18.69 38.50
N GLY A 760 -7.75 18.27 37.28
CA GLY A 760 -6.77 18.91 36.42
C GLY A 760 -5.48 18.09 36.23
N ASP A 761 -5.13 17.22 37.19
CA ASP A 761 -3.94 16.37 37.08
C ASP A 761 -4.04 15.37 35.93
N LEU A 762 -2.88 15.02 35.39
CA LEU A 762 -2.73 14.14 34.24
C LEU A 762 -2.00 12.87 34.68
N TRP A 763 -2.53 11.72 34.30
CA TRP A 763 -1.92 10.42 34.57
C TRP A 763 -1.80 9.63 33.29
N VAL A 764 -0.56 9.25 32.94
CA VAL A 764 -0.27 8.28 31.90
C VAL A 764 -0.21 6.90 32.56
N ASP A 765 -1.29 6.15 32.39
CA ASP A 765 -1.46 4.80 32.91
C ASP A 765 -0.69 3.81 32.04
N THR A 766 0.38 3.24 32.59
CA THR A 766 1.26 2.28 31.88
C THR A 766 0.96 0.82 32.22
N SER A 767 -0.19 0.50 32.82
CA SER A 767 -0.53 -0.87 33.24
C SER A 767 -0.90 -1.82 32.10
N GLY A 768 -1.31 -1.29 30.94
CA GLY A 768 -1.64 -2.07 29.75
C GLY A 768 -0.52 -2.13 28.71
N THR A 769 -0.73 -2.88 27.62
CA THR A 769 0.21 -2.97 26.48
C THR A 769 0.54 -1.61 25.85
N PHE A 770 -0.38 -0.64 25.97
CA PHE A 770 -0.20 0.74 25.53
C PHE A 770 -0.55 1.71 26.65
N ALA A 771 0.22 2.79 26.78
CA ALA A 771 -0.01 3.80 27.81
C ALA A 771 -1.27 4.63 27.51
N VAL A 772 -2.14 4.81 28.50
CA VAL A 772 -3.41 5.54 28.36
C VAL A 772 -3.36 6.85 29.13
N PHE A 773 -3.67 7.96 28.45
CA PHE A 773 -3.68 9.28 29.06
C PHE A 773 -5.03 9.57 29.73
N LYS A 774 -4.99 9.89 31.03
CA LYS A 774 -6.16 10.18 31.86
C LYS A 774 -6.04 11.56 32.48
N LEU A 775 -7.13 12.33 32.45
CA LEU A 775 -7.32 13.60 33.13
C LEU A 775 -8.19 13.37 34.36
N ARG A 776 -7.79 13.89 35.52
CA ARG A 776 -8.65 13.88 36.71
C ARG A 776 -9.71 14.97 36.56
N SER A 777 -10.98 14.59 36.50
CA SER A 777 -12.10 15.55 36.42
C SER A 777 -13.28 15.06 37.25
N GLY A 778 -13.92 15.96 38.00
CA GLY A 778 -15.07 15.63 38.86
C GLY A 778 -14.78 14.60 39.96
N GLY A 779 -13.52 14.47 40.41
CA GLY A 779 -13.13 13.46 41.40
C GLY A 779 -12.95 12.05 40.83
N ALA A 780 -12.98 11.89 39.50
CA ALA A 780 -12.75 10.64 38.80
C ALA A 780 -11.59 10.78 37.80
N TRP A 781 -10.89 9.68 37.52
CA TRP A 781 -9.94 9.64 36.41
C TRP A 781 -10.73 9.41 35.13
N VAL A 782 -10.83 10.46 34.32
CA VAL A 782 -11.49 10.43 33.03
C VAL A 782 -10.42 10.19 31.97
N THR A 783 -10.62 9.20 31.12
CA THR A 783 -9.69 8.93 30.03
C THR A 783 -9.76 10.07 29.01
N GLY A 784 -8.70 10.87 28.89
CA GLY A 784 -8.66 12.04 27.98
C GLY A 784 -8.44 11.63 26.53
N ALA A 785 -7.70 10.54 26.31
CA ALA A 785 -7.66 9.80 25.06
C ALA A 785 -7.26 8.36 25.36
N ASN A 786 -8.09 7.41 24.96
CA ASN A 786 -7.60 6.08 24.65
C ASN A 786 -7.60 5.97 23.11
N ALA A 787 -6.57 5.36 22.54
CA ALA A 787 -6.51 5.13 21.09
C ALA A 787 -7.70 4.29 20.57
N LEU A 788 -8.47 3.67 21.46
CA LEU A 788 -9.62 2.82 21.17
C LEU A 788 -10.96 3.59 21.04
N SER A 789 -11.10 4.77 21.62
CA SER A 789 -12.35 5.53 21.79
C SER A 789 -12.41 6.59 20.73
N ALA A 790 -11.29 7.25 20.41
CA ALA A 790 -11.15 8.05 19.21
C ALA A 790 -11.38 7.18 17.94
N TYR A 791 -10.89 5.94 17.93
CA TYR A 791 -11.18 4.98 16.86
C TYR A 791 -12.67 4.58 16.82
N ASN A 792 -13.30 4.35 17.98
CA ASN A 792 -14.70 3.93 18.04
C ASN A 792 -15.72 5.04 17.72
N THR A 793 -15.38 6.32 17.91
CA THR A 793 -16.26 7.49 17.66
C THR A 793 -16.06 8.16 16.29
N LEU A 794 -15.14 7.70 15.45
CA LEU A 794 -15.05 8.15 14.05
C LEU A 794 -16.30 7.67 13.29
N SER A 795 -17.13 8.63 12.84
CA SER A 795 -18.13 8.39 11.79
C SER A 795 -17.38 8.14 10.47
N GLY A 796 -17.69 7.05 9.78
CA GLY A 796 -16.95 6.60 8.59
C GLY A 796 -15.73 5.73 8.89
N LYS A 797 -15.66 5.12 10.08
CA LYS A 797 -14.63 4.13 10.39
C LYS A 797 -14.71 2.97 9.40
N PRO A 798 -13.58 2.55 8.83
CA PRO A 798 -13.51 1.34 8.05
C PRO A 798 -13.97 0.13 8.85
N VAL A 799 -15.14 -0.40 8.52
CA VAL A 799 -15.67 -1.67 9.05
C VAL A 799 -15.24 -2.84 8.17
N ALA A 800 -14.77 -2.54 6.95
CA ALA A 800 -14.10 -3.45 6.05
C ALA A 800 -12.80 -2.82 5.55
N LEU A 801 -11.85 -3.67 5.11
CA LEU A 801 -10.63 -3.17 4.46
C LEU A 801 -10.95 -2.33 3.21
N ALA A 802 -12.13 -2.54 2.62
CA ALA A 802 -12.66 -1.82 1.46
C ALA A 802 -12.78 -0.32 1.73
N ASP A 803 -13.05 0.06 2.97
CA ASP A 803 -13.26 1.46 3.33
C ASP A 803 -11.92 2.20 3.53
N ILE A 804 -10.79 1.49 3.62
CA ILE A 804 -9.43 2.06 3.64
C ILE A 804 -8.83 2.08 2.24
N ASN A 805 -8.93 0.94 1.54
CA ASN A 805 -8.33 0.75 0.24
C ASN A 805 -9.08 -0.37 -0.49
N THR A 806 -9.94 0.02 -1.43
CA THR A 806 -10.76 -0.89 -2.23
C THR A 806 -9.93 -1.89 -3.04
N THR A 807 -8.71 -1.52 -3.44
CA THR A 807 -7.77 -2.39 -4.19
C THR A 807 -7.13 -3.46 -3.29
N GLU A 808 -6.68 -3.10 -2.10
CA GLU A 808 -6.13 -4.09 -1.15
C GLU A 808 -7.25 -4.94 -0.52
N SER A 809 -8.45 -4.37 -0.36
CA SER A 809 -9.62 -5.13 0.06
C SER A 809 -10.07 -6.17 -0.94
N SER A 810 -9.93 -5.94 -2.24
CA SER A 810 -10.26 -6.94 -3.27
C SER A 810 -9.17 -8.02 -3.35
N LYS A 811 -7.91 -7.68 -3.09
CA LYS A 811 -6.82 -8.66 -2.91
C LYS A 811 -7.02 -9.53 -1.67
N LEU A 812 -7.62 -8.99 -0.61
CA LEU A 812 -7.81 -9.65 0.69
C LEU A 812 -9.25 -10.16 0.92
N ALA A 813 -10.19 -9.90 -0.01
CA ALA A 813 -11.59 -10.35 0.05
C ALA A 813 -11.73 -11.88 0.06
N GLY A 814 -10.70 -12.61 -0.36
CA GLY A 814 -10.64 -14.07 -0.30
C GLY A 814 -10.16 -14.64 1.05
N ILE A 815 -9.74 -13.80 1.99
CA ILE A 815 -9.20 -14.23 3.28
C ILE A 815 -10.25 -13.95 4.37
N ALA A 816 -11.00 -15.00 4.76
CA ALA A 816 -12.01 -14.89 5.81
C ALA A 816 -11.38 -14.48 7.17
N ALA A 817 -12.11 -13.71 7.97
CA ALA A 817 -11.71 -13.29 9.30
C ALA A 817 -11.35 -14.52 10.16
N GLY A 818 -10.06 -14.64 10.54
CA GLY A 818 -9.52 -15.78 11.28
C GLY A 818 -8.48 -16.62 10.53
N ALA A 819 -8.06 -16.27 9.31
CA ALA A 819 -7.10 -17.05 8.52
C ALA A 819 -5.67 -17.23 9.09
N THR A 820 -5.36 -16.70 10.28
CA THR A 820 -4.18 -17.12 11.06
C THR A 820 -4.41 -18.35 11.94
N VAL A 821 -5.64 -18.88 11.95
CA VAL A 821 -6.03 -20.16 12.55
C VAL A 821 -6.73 -20.95 11.45
N GLY A 822 -6.32 -22.19 11.20
CA GLY A 822 -6.81 -23.01 10.08
C GLY A 822 -8.34 -23.02 9.92
N ALA A 823 -8.79 -23.28 8.69
CA ALA A 823 -10.20 -23.27 8.32
C ALA A 823 -11.09 -24.06 9.32
N PRO A 824 -12.17 -23.46 9.89
CA PRO A 824 -13.00 -24.11 10.91
C PRO A 824 -13.60 -25.43 10.41
N SER A 825 -13.72 -26.43 11.30
CA SER A 825 -14.37 -27.71 11.03
C SER A 825 -15.74 -27.51 10.36
N GLY A 826 -15.87 -27.95 9.10
CA GLY A 826 -17.08 -27.81 8.28
C GLY A 826 -16.99 -26.81 7.11
N THR A 827 -15.87 -26.07 6.98
CA THR A 827 -15.58 -25.21 5.82
C THR A 827 -14.76 -25.96 4.76
N ASN A 828 -14.64 -25.45 3.53
CA ASN A 828 -13.76 -26.05 2.50
C ASN A 828 -12.44 -25.26 2.41
N VAL A 829 -11.31 -25.96 2.27
CA VAL A 829 -10.01 -25.41 1.85
C VAL A 829 -9.85 -25.73 0.36
N GLY A 830 -10.11 -24.76 -0.52
CA GLY A 830 -10.26 -25.01 -1.95
C GLY A 830 -11.53 -25.81 -2.24
N SER A 831 -11.42 -26.88 -3.04
CA SER A 831 -12.53 -27.80 -3.34
C SER A 831 -12.70 -28.92 -2.30
N THR A 832 -11.86 -28.97 -1.28
CA THR A 832 -11.79 -30.09 -0.32
C THR A 832 -12.25 -29.63 1.06
N PRO A 833 -13.15 -30.35 1.75
CA PRO A 833 -13.54 -30.02 3.11
C PRO A 833 -12.34 -29.92 4.06
N ALA A 834 -12.31 -28.89 4.91
CA ALA A 834 -11.28 -28.63 5.91
C ALA A 834 -11.11 -29.81 6.87
N THR A 835 -12.19 -30.55 7.16
CA THR A 835 -12.14 -31.80 7.93
C THR A 835 -11.39 -32.92 7.19
N THR A 836 -11.49 -32.97 5.87
CA THR A 836 -10.73 -33.90 5.02
C THR A 836 -9.26 -33.51 4.94
N VAL A 837 -8.96 -32.21 4.88
CA VAL A 837 -7.58 -31.68 4.90
C VAL A 837 -6.93 -31.88 6.27
N GLU A 838 -7.62 -31.57 7.37
CA GLU A 838 -7.16 -31.88 8.74
C GLU A 838 -7.01 -33.38 8.96
N SER A 839 -7.94 -34.20 8.48
CA SER A 839 -7.79 -35.67 8.50
C SER A 839 -6.56 -36.12 7.70
N GLY A 840 -6.29 -35.52 6.54
CA GLY A 840 -5.11 -35.82 5.71
C GLY A 840 -3.79 -35.40 6.36
N ALA A 841 -3.75 -34.18 6.92
CA ALA A 841 -2.59 -33.65 7.64
C ALA A 841 -2.33 -34.41 8.94
N ASN A 842 -3.37 -34.79 9.69
CA ASN A 842 -3.25 -35.62 10.88
C ASN A 842 -2.86 -37.06 10.55
N LYS A 843 -3.29 -37.62 9.41
CA LYS A 843 -2.82 -38.92 8.91
C LYS A 843 -1.36 -38.88 8.45
N GLY A 844 -0.91 -37.77 7.87
CA GLY A 844 0.49 -37.53 7.53
C GLY A 844 1.39 -37.38 8.77
N ASN A 845 0.94 -36.59 9.76
CA ASN A 845 1.69 -36.34 10.99
C ASN A 845 1.67 -37.56 11.96
N ALA A 846 0.58 -38.33 11.98
CA ALA A 846 0.49 -39.59 12.73
C ALA A 846 1.14 -40.78 11.99
N GLY A 847 1.59 -40.56 10.75
CA GLY A 847 2.32 -41.52 9.93
C GLY A 847 3.84 -41.33 9.97
N LEU A 848 4.36 -40.38 10.76
CA LEU A 848 5.78 -40.09 10.89
C LEU A 848 6.20 -40.16 12.38
N ASP A 849 7.38 -40.70 12.68
CA ASP A 849 7.96 -40.63 14.01
C ASP A 849 8.60 -39.24 14.28
N SER A 850 9.05 -39.00 15.51
CA SER A 850 9.69 -37.74 15.90
C SER A 850 11.01 -37.43 15.19
N ALA A 851 11.54 -38.35 14.39
CA ALA A 851 12.71 -38.16 13.53
C ALA A 851 12.33 -37.98 12.05
N GLY A 852 11.03 -38.00 11.72
CA GLY A 852 10.53 -37.84 10.36
C GLY A 852 10.49 -39.13 9.53
N ASN A 853 10.60 -40.31 10.15
CA ASN A 853 10.49 -41.60 9.45
C ASN A 853 9.04 -42.09 9.39
N VAL A 854 8.64 -42.74 8.29
CA VAL A 854 7.27 -43.24 8.12
C VAL A 854 6.99 -44.44 9.05
N LEU A 855 5.94 -44.36 9.87
CA LEU A 855 5.47 -45.40 10.77
C LEU A 855 4.79 -46.55 10.00
N GLY A 856 5.32 -47.77 10.14
CA GLY A 856 4.98 -48.94 9.30
C GLY A 856 3.53 -49.41 9.29
N ASN A 857 2.66 -48.88 10.15
CA ASN A 857 1.25 -49.28 10.28
C ASN A 857 0.26 -48.19 9.77
N LYS A 858 0.74 -47.17 9.06
CA LYS A 858 -0.06 -45.96 8.74
C LYS A 858 -0.18 -45.62 7.25
N VAL A 859 0.39 -46.45 6.37
CA VAL A 859 0.18 -46.31 4.92
C VAL A 859 -0.83 -47.37 4.47
N ASP A 860 -2.10 -46.97 4.40
CA ASP A 860 -3.17 -47.81 3.86
C ASP A 860 -3.31 -47.54 2.35
N THR A 861 -2.72 -48.42 1.56
CA THR A 861 -3.03 -48.77 0.16
C THR A 861 -2.75 -47.80 -1.01
N THR A 862 -2.24 -48.41 -2.08
CA THR A 862 -2.20 -48.02 -3.52
C THR A 862 -1.22 -46.95 -4.03
N ALA A 863 -0.60 -46.10 -3.20
CA ALA A 863 0.27 -45.03 -3.71
C ALA A 863 1.79 -45.26 -3.58
N VAL A 864 2.24 -46.44 -3.12
CA VAL A 864 3.68 -46.75 -3.07
C VAL A 864 4.09 -47.56 -4.31
N VAL A 865 4.26 -46.81 -5.39
CA VAL A 865 5.30 -46.86 -6.43
C VAL A 865 5.98 -48.23 -6.72
N VAL A 866 5.84 -48.61 -8.00
CA VAL A 866 6.78 -49.41 -8.81
C VAL A 866 8.22 -49.25 -8.31
N GLY A 867 8.73 -50.27 -7.62
CA GLY A 867 10.08 -50.26 -7.03
C GLY A 867 10.14 -50.54 -5.52
N ALA A 868 9.01 -50.63 -4.82
CA ALA A 868 8.98 -50.90 -3.36
C ALA A 868 9.05 -52.39 -2.95
N LEU A 869 9.37 -53.31 -3.86
CA LEU A 869 9.90 -54.63 -3.47
C LEU A 869 11.43 -54.54 -3.33
N SER A 870 11.92 -53.76 -2.36
CA SER A 870 13.27 -53.95 -1.83
C SER A 870 13.24 -54.96 -0.69
N GLY A 871 12.65 -56.11 -0.94
CA GLY A 871 12.77 -57.30 -0.10
C GLY A 871 13.68 -58.29 -0.79
N SER A 872 14.98 -57.98 -0.93
CA SER A 872 15.95 -59.05 -1.14
C SER A 872 15.91 -59.94 0.10
N ASN A 873 15.11 -61.01 0.08
CA ASN A 873 15.14 -62.06 1.08
C ASN A 873 16.43 -62.87 0.88
N TYR A 874 17.56 -62.30 1.30
CA TYR A 874 18.79 -63.06 1.43
C TYR A 874 18.60 -64.04 2.59
N VAL A 875 18.40 -65.32 2.26
CA VAL A 875 18.44 -66.38 3.26
C VAL A 875 19.84 -66.97 3.27
N SER A 876 20.62 -66.65 4.30
CA SER A 876 21.88 -67.32 4.54
C SER A 876 21.63 -68.65 5.25
N ILE A 877 21.81 -69.77 4.55
CA ILE A 877 21.70 -71.09 5.18
C ILE A 877 23.08 -71.50 5.65
N ALA A 878 23.36 -71.21 6.92
CA ALA A 878 24.55 -71.73 7.59
C ALA A 878 24.29 -73.20 7.96
N GLY A 879 25.19 -74.10 7.57
CA GLY A 879 25.14 -75.50 8.01
C GLY A 879 24.39 -76.46 7.09
N LEU A 880 24.42 -76.28 5.75
CA LEU A 880 24.06 -77.34 4.81
C LEU A 880 25.15 -78.44 4.81
N VAL A 881 25.43 -79.03 5.98
CA VAL A 881 26.52 -79.97 6.20
C VAL A 881 25.93 -81.38 6.21
N ASN A 882 26.35 -82.14 5.20
CA ASN A 882 26.41 -83.60 5.14
C ASN A 882 25.09 -84.38 5.36
N THR A 883 24.52 -84.91 4.27
CA THR A 883 23.96 -86.29 4.10
C THR A 883 22.56 -86.44 3.51
N SER A 884 21.72 -85.42 3.38
CA SER A 884 20.33 -85.66 2.93
C SER A 884 20.19 -85.83 1.41
N THR A 885 19.91 -87.06 0.97
CA THR A 885 19.35 -87.38 -0.36
C THR A 885 17.86 -87.01 -0.49
N THR A 886 17.35 -86.16 0.39
CA THR A 886 15.96 -85.66 0.43
C THR A 886 15.94 -84.13 0.38
N TYR A 887 14.91 -83.55 -0.23
CA TYR A 887 14.77 -82.09 -0.39
C TYR A 887 14.60 -81.39 0.96
N VAL A 888 15.44 -80.39 1.22
CA VAL A 888 15.41 -79.53 2.40
C VAL A 888 14.89 -78.15 2.01
N THR A 889 13.91 -77.64 2.75
CA THR A 889 13.39 -76.28 2.55
C THR A 889 14.42 -75.24 2.95
N ALA A 890 14.72 -74.35 2.00
CA ALA A 890 15.70 -73.29 2.15
C ALA A 890 15.06 -71.92 2.37
N ALA A 891 14.03 -71.60 1.61
CA ALA A 891 13.30 -70.34 1.73
C ALA A 891 11.83 -70.58 1.39
N THR A 892 10.96 -69.81 2.04
CA THR A 892 9.54 -69.79 1.71
C THR A 892 9.13 -68.34 1.49
N LEU A 893 8.42 -68.08 0.39
CA LEU A 893 7.93 -66.76 0.02
C LEU A 893 6.44 -66.86 -0.28
N THR A 894 5.63 -66.12 0.45
CA THR A 894 4.18 -66.05 0.22
C THR A 894 3.87 -64.75 -0.50
N ILE A 895 3.13 -64.85 -1.61
CA ILE A 895 2.65 -63.71 -2.39
C ILE A 895 1.12 -63.77 -2.46
N THR A 896 0.47 -62.61 -2.46
CA THR A 896 -0.97 -62.51 -2.70
C THR A 896 -1.19 -61.66 -3.95
N PRO A 897 -1.62 -62.27 -5.08
CA PRO A 897 -1.87 -61.52 -6.31
C PRO A 897 -2.96 -60.48 -6.10
N ASP A 898 -2.79 -59.29 -6.66
CA ASP A 898 -3.78 -58.21 -6.63
C ASP A 898 -4.80 -58.34 -7.80
N SER A 899 -4.43 -59.02 -8.88
CA SER A 899 -5.32 -59.33 -10.01
C SER A 899 -5.12 -60.74 -10.57
N ALA A 900 -6.15 -61.25 -11.24
CA ALA A 900 -6.11 -62.56 -11.91
C ALA A 900 -5.16 -62.60 -13.13
N ASP A 901 -4.85 -61.42 -13.68
CA ASP A 901 -3.97 -61.24 -14.84
C ASP A 901 -2.51 -60.99 -14.43
N SER A 902 -2.19 -61.05 -13.14
CA SER A 902 -0.84 -60.78 -12.66
C SER A 902 0.14 -61.87 -13.08
N VAL A 903 1.14 -61.48 -13.86
CA VAL A 903 2.24 -62.34 -14.28
C VAL A 903 3.46 -62.07 -13.39
N PHE A 904 4.01 -63.14 -12.83
CA PHE A 904 5.18 -63.06 -11.96
C PHE A 904 6.36 -63.82 -12.54
N LEU A 905 7.51 -63.16 -12.60
CA LEU A 905 8.80 -63.71 -13.03
C LEU A 905 9.60 -64.13 -11.80
N VAL A 906 10.06 -65.39 -11.79
CA VAL A 906 10.88 -65.94 -10.70
C VAL A 906 12.34 -66.03 -11.13
N TYR A 907 13.20 -65.31 -10.41
CA TYR A 907 14.65 -65.33 -10.59
C TYR A 907 15.34 -66.01 -9.41
N LEU A 908 16.33 -66.83 -9.70
CA LEU A 908 17.18 -67.44 -8.69
C LEU A 908 18.65 -67.14 -8.95
N SER A 909 19.32 -66.62 -7.93
CA SER A 909 20.78 -66.50 -7.93
C SER A 909 21.34 -67.37 -6.81
N ILE A 910 22.34 -68.19 -7.13
CA ILE A 910 23.02 -69.07 -6.17
C ILE A 910 24.51 -68.73 -6.18
N THR A 911 25.06 -68.42 -5.01
CA THR A 911 26.49 -68.24 -4.79
C THR A 911 27.00 -69.35 -3.85
N GLY A 912 27.98 -70.11 -4.33
CA GLY A 912 28.62 -71.18 -3.57
C GLY A 912 30.11 -70.93 -3.35
N TYR A 913 30.64 -71.40 -2.21
CA TYR A 913 32.08 -71.40 -1.91
C TYR A 913 32.54 -72.83 -1.58
N GLN A 914 33.47 -73.38 -2.37
CA GLN A 914 34.06 -74.71 -2.18
C GLN A 914 35.56 -74.58 -1.91
N ARG A 915 36.03 -75.20 -0.82
CA ARG A 915 37.40 -74.99 -0.29
C ARG A 915 38.40 -76.09 -0.72
N TRP A 916 37.95 -77.18 -1.35
CA TRP A 916 38.81 -78.35 -1.68
C TRP A 916 38.54 -78.96 -3.07
N THR A 917 39.64 -79.37 -3.71
CA THR A 917 39.78 -79.85 -5.10
C THR A 917 39.27 -81.29 -5.30
N VAL A 918 37.99 -81.55 -5.11
CA VAL A 918 37.39 -82.87 -5.41
C VAL A 918 36.05 -82.71 -6.12
N GLY A 919 36.09 -82.61 -7.45
CA GLY A 919 34.93 -82.65 -8.37
C GLY A 919 33.88 -81.52 -8.22
N PRO A 920 33.09 -81.23 -9.27
CA PRO A 920 31.96 -80.30 -9.19
C PRO A 920 30.83 -80.90 -8.33
N LEU A 921 30.29 -80.11 -7.40
CA LEU A 921 29.11 -80.46 -6.60
C LEU A 921 27.83 -80.14 -7.39
N GLY A 922 27.00 -81.15 -7.66
CA GLY A 922 25.68 -80.99 -8.26
C GLY A 922 24.56 -80.91 -7.22
N TYR A 923 23.68 -79.92 -7.35
CA TYR A 923 22.46 -79.78 -6.55
C TYR A 923 21.22 -79.84 -7.43
N HIS A 924 20.16 -80.47 -6.93
CA HIS A 924 18.83 -80.27 -7.48
C HIS A 924 18.12 -79.17 -6.67
N VAL A 925 17.58 -78.20 -7.40
CA VAL A 925 16.81 -77.08 -6.84
C VAL A 925 15.38 -77.17 -7.35
N ARG A 926 14.40 -77.06 -6.46
CA ARG A 926 12.97 -77.02 -6.81
C ARG A 926 12.25 -75.87 -6.12
N VAL A 927 11.24 -75.33 -6.79
CA VAL A 927 10.31 -74.33 -6.25
C VAL A 927 8.92 -74.94 -6.21
N PHE A 928 8.37 -75.18 -5.02
CA PHE A 928 7.04 -75.77 -4.85
C PHE A 928 5.98 -74.70 -4.66
N ASN A 929 4.84 -74.82 -5.35
CA ASN A 929 3.63 -74.04 -5.12
C ASN A 929 2.52 -74.93 -4.55
N GLY A 930 2.48 -75.13 -3.23
CA GLY A 930 1.48 -76.02 -2.62
C GLY A 930 1.47 -77.46 -3.19
N PRO A 931 0.32 -78.17 -3.17
CA PRO A 931 0.23 -79.57 -3.60
C PRO A 931 0.29 -79.82 -5.12
N ALA A 932 0.31 -78.78 -5.96
CA ALA A 932 0.34 -78.89 -7.43
C ALA A 932 1.58 -78.16 -7.98
N ALA A 933 2.63 -78.93 -8.29
CA ALA A 933 3.99 -78.39 -8.43
C ALA A 933 4.37 -77.96 -9.86
N LEU A 934 4.88 -76.74 -10.00
CA LEU A 934 5.83 -76.34 -11.02
C LEU A 934 7.19 -77.00 -10.67
N ASP A 935 7.45 -78.23 -11.15
CA ASP A 935 8.72 -78.92 -10.90
C ASP A 935 9.75 -78.51 -11.97
N PHE A 936 10.60 -77.51 -11.67
CA PHE A 936 11.76 -77.14 -12.48
C PHE A 936 13.04 -77.65 -11.79
N ASP A 937 13.64 -78.72 -12.32
CA ASP A 937 14.92 -79.25 -11.84
C ASP A 937 16.06 -78.51 -12.55
N LEU A 938 16.83 -77.72 -11.80
CA LEU A 938 18.00 -77.03 -12.31
C LEU A 938 19.27 -77.78 -11.91
N LEU A 939 20.04 -78.27 -12.90
CA LEU A 939 21.34 -78.90 -12.69
C LEU A 939 22.42 -77.82 -12.72
N THR A 940 22.98 -77.47 -11.56
CA THR A 940 24.09 -76.52 -11.49
C THR A 940 25.38 -77.23 -11.11
N THR A 941 26.40 -77.11 -11.96
CA THR A 941 27.78 -77.51 -11.67
C THR A 941 28.62 -76.24 -11.56
N PRO A 942 28.91 -75.72 -10.36
CA PRO A 942 29.81 -74.59 -10.23
C PRO A 942 31.22 -75.04 -10.65
N GLU A 943 31.82 -74.33 -11.61
CA GLU A 943 33.21 -74.49 -12.02
C GLU A 943 34.09 -73.88 -10.92
N VAL A 944 34.97 -74.65 -10.25
CA VAL A 944 35.70 -74.18 -9.06
C VAL A 944 37.20 -74.06 -9.31
N THR A 945 37.72 -72.85 -9.07
CA THR A 945 39.05 -72.64 -8.47
C THR A 945 39.03 -71.39 -7.57
N ASN A 946 39.15 -71.59 -6.23
CA ASN A 946 39.50 -70.59 -5.21
C ASN A 946 38.80 -69.21 -5.17
N ALA A 947 37.64 -69.03 -5.79
CA ALA A 947 36.86 -67.78 -5.72
C ALA A 947 35.35 -68.07 -5.60
N TYR A 948 34.60 -67.11 -5.05
CA TYR A 948 33.14 -67.13 -5.03
C TYR A 948 32.62 -67.17 -6.47
N THR A 949 31.85 -68.21 -6.82
CA THR A 949 31.16 -68.30 -8.11
C THR A 949 29.67 -68.08 -7.92
N THR A 950 29.11 -67.13 -8.68
CA THR A 950 27.68 -66.81 -8.71
C THR A 950 27.09 -67.36 -10.01
N ALA A 951 26.08 -68.22 -9.89
CA ALA A 951 25.26 -68.64 -11.02
C ALA A 951 23.88 -67.98 -10.87
N THR A 952 23.50 -67.17 -11.86
CA THR A 952 22.15 -66.57 -11.94
C THR A 952 21.37 -67.29 -13.02
N THR A 953 20.18 -67.77 -12.71
CA THR A 953 19.33 -68.47 -13.67
C THR A 953 17.88 -68.01 -13.56
N TRP A 954 17.24 -67.81 -14.70
CA TRP A 954 15.81 -67.54 -14.82
C TRP A 954 15.05 -68.86 -14.73
N MET A 955 14.01 -68.93 -13.89
CA MET A 955 13.38 -70.21 -13.56
C MET A 955 12.00 -70.42 -14.16
N ALA A 956 11.11 -69.42 -14.19
CA ALA A 956 9.79 -69.54 -14.83
C ALA A 956 8.98 -68.23 -14.78
N GLU A 957 7.93 -68.18 -15.60
CA GLU A 957 6.78 -67.28 -15.44
C GLU A 957 5.62 -68.01 -14.77
N MET A 958 4.93 -67.32 -13.86
CA MET A 958 3.69 -67.78 -13.23
C MET A 958 2.51 -66.94 -13.73
N HIS A 959 1.50 -67.63 -14.25
CA HIS A 959 0.28 -67.06 -14.83
C HIS A 959 -0.97 -67.60 -14.12
N GLY A 960 -2.10 -66.88 -14.22
CA GLY A 960 -3.42 -67.38 -13.83
C GLY A 960 -3.65 -67.56 -12.33
N LEU A 961 -3.01 -66.75 -11.49
CA LEU A 961 -3.19 -66.80 -10.04
C LEU A 961 -4.45 -66.06 -9.61
N ALA A 962 -5.25 -66.62 -8.71
CA ALA A 962 -6.47 -65.96 -8.25
C ALA A 962 -6.16 -64.71 -7.40
N ALA A 963 -6.79 -63.59 -7.75
CA ALA A 963 -6.67 -62.35 -6.99
C ALA A 963 -7.09 -62.55 -5.53
N GLY A 964 -6.28 -62.04 -4.59
CA GLY A 964 -6.55 -62.09 -3.15
C GLY A 964 -6.27 -63.45 -2.49
N VAL A 965 -5.87 -64.48 -3.25
CA VAL A 965 -5.56 -65.81 -2.68
C VAL A 965 -4.05 -65.93 -2.46
N PRO A 966 -3.57 -66.15 -1.22
CA PRO A 966 -2.14 -66.31 -0.94
C PRO A 966 -1.57 -67.56 -1.62
N VAL A 967 -0.45 -67.39 -2.30
CA VAL A 967 0.32 -68.41 -3.01
C VAL A 967 1.67 -68.54 -2.33
N THR A 968 2.02 -69.73 -1.85
CA THR A 968 3.26 -69.96 -1.10
C THR A 968 4.26 -70.73 -1.96
N LEU A 969 5.38 -70.07 -2.29
CA LEU A 969 6.51 -70.65 -3.00
C LEU A 969 7.56 -71.13 -2.01
N THR A 970 7.97 -72.39 -2.12
CA THR A 970 8.99 -72.98 -1.26
C THR A 970 10.19 -73.42 -2.08
N LEU A 971 11.34 -72.79 -1.88
CA LEU A 971 12.61 -73.19 -2.48
C LEU A 971 13.20 -74.35 -1.66
N LYS A 972 13.55 -75.45 -2.32
CA LYS A 972 14.17 -76.61 -1.69
C LYS A 972 15.42 -77.08 -2.43
N PHE A 973 16.38 -77.61 -1.69
CA PHE A 973 17.65 -78.15 -2.19
C PHE A 973 17.83 -79.61 -1.82
N LYS A 974 18.44 -80.40 -2.71
CA LYS A 974 18.86 -81.79 -2.44
C LYS A 974 20.25 -82.06 -3.04
N LYS A 975 21.11 -82.79 -2.31
CA LYS A 975 22.40 -83.28 -2.81
C LYS A 975 22.18 -84.42 -3.82
N MET A 976 22.85 -84.37 -4.97
CA MET A 976 22.83 -85.46 -5.95
C MET A 976 23.58 -86.69 -5.43
N ALA A 977 23.06 -87.89 -5.71
CA ALA A 977 23.71 -89.13 -5.28
C ALA A 977 24.97 -89.42 -6.11
N GLY A 978 26.07 -89.81 -5.46
CA GLY A 978 27.31 -90.27 -6.12
C GLY A 978 28.47 -89.27 -6.20
N THR A 979 28.33 -88.04 -5.69
CA THR A 979 29.40 -87.03 -5.63
C THR A 979 30.05 -87.01 -4.24
N GLY A 980 31.38 -87.04 -4.20
CA GLY A 980 32.18 -87.16 -2.95
C GLY A 980 31.85 -86.10 -1.89
N ASP A 981 32.15 -86.41 -0.63
CA ASP A 981 31.87 -85.53 0.52
C ASP A 981 32.83 -84.33 0.54
N ALA A 982 32.49 -83.28 -0.21
CA ALA A 982 33.10 -81.97 -0.05
C ALA A 982 32.34 -81.17 1.02
N VAL A 983 33.10 -80.60 1.97
CA VAL A 983 32.58 -79.77 3.06
C VAL A 983 32.43 -78.31 2.60
N ILE A 984 31.21 -77.77 2.65
CA ILE A 984 30.96 -76.33 2.44
C ILE A 984 31.23 -75.60 3.76
N ASP A 985 32.25 -74.74 3.77
CA ASP A 985 32.73 -74.08 5.00
C ASP A 985 31.95 -72.79 5.35
N ARG A 986 31.24 -72.17 4.37
CA ARG A 986 30.53 -70.88 4.56
C ARG A 986 29.10 -70.79 3.99
N GLY A 987 28.45 -71.93 3.77
CA GLY A 987 27.05 -72.00 3.31
C GLY A 987 26.86 -71.68 1.82
N ILE A 988 25.64 -71.98 1.33
CA ILE A 988 25.17 -71.58 0.00
C ILE A 988 24.27 -70.35 0.21
N LEU A 989 24.53 -69.27 -0.51
CA LEU A 989 23.64 -68.10 -0.55
C LEU A 989 22.71 -68.23 -1.76
N GLY A 990 21.41 -68.36 -1.49
CA GLY A 990 20.37 -68.34 -2.51
C GLY A 990 19.51 -67.10 -2.36
N ALA A 991 19.33 -66.34 -3.43
CA ALA A 991 18.38 -65.23 -3.49
C ALA A 991 17.23 -65.61 -4.44
N LEU A 992 16.01 -65.67 -3.90
CA LEU A 992 14.78 -65.82 -4.67
C LEU A 992 14.19 -64.42 -4.88
N GLU A 993 14.19 -63.95 -6.11
CA GLU A 993 13.63 -62.64 -6.47
C GLU A 993 12.38 -62.83 -7.32
N LEU A 994 11.34 -62.07 -6.98
CA LEU A 994 10.04 -62.12 -7.65
C LEU A 994 9.73 -60.74 -8.21
N LYS A 995 9.62 -60.66 -9.54
CA LYS A 995 9.28 -59.42 -10.24
C LYS A 995 7.91 -59.56 -10.88
N ARG A 996 7.07 -58.56 -10.70
CA ARG A 996 5.86 -58.43 -11.52
C ARG A 996 6.29 -58.06 -12.93
N ALA A 997 5.84 -58.79 -13.93
CA ALA A 997 6.05 -58.37 -15.32
C ALA A 997 5.26 -57.07 -15.55
N ALA A 998 5.85 -56.12 -16.27
CA ALA A 998 5.26 -54.81 -16.54
C ALA A 998 4.00 -54.91 -17.39
#